data_AF-A0A658KE31-F1
#
_entry.id   AF-A0A658KE31-F1
#
_cell.length_a   1.000
_cell.length_b   1.000
_cell.length_c   1.000
_cell.angle_alpha   90.00
_cell.angle_beta   90.00
_cell.angle_gamma   90.00
#
_symmetry.space_group_name_H-M   'P 1'
#
loop_
_entity.id
_entity.type
_entity.pdbx_description
1 polymer ?
#
loop_
_entity_poly.entity_id
_entity_poly.type
_entity_poly.pdbx_seq_one_letter_code
_entity_poly.pdbx_strand_id
1 'polypeptide(L)'
;MQTAKQVARSKLDGDEKSFDDVDHAAFNAVRNGYFSNAPGTPYAQHDQRLKKATMEWVMRAVAANTPEQATATAPAKSSLPRRLVPTLNKTPFAKSTLDRAYSVGESMGLQSPRKQVDQVISARISMLEETLKNAKGAPGLQLEISAAHAMLDHLKSLEKKGTHLSQVTLKNRDGKSMQSLLKARVQQQRLSQIWDKPDANGKRAVNVLHKAQHSELANSKLSVYEAINRVDEHLREILPPALQPAQSVEEVLDQDLNAAIKLLKTRHLSEKSDIVTFFKPFILESRLRDRLRLGGGGTLGVGLPSLPYSLISPIVSPIFSAEKSRSDEAFAQLFMPILGMEMSFGKARTEAAEVTIGVAAGSAVAEGVGIQAALTGRFTAQETQTSSTLMRFFRTRHKDDEMRGNMLTALDSMVRWDIIDPQKGQRYAGPLEAILARNPEVSVSQIDATSSTRNVAARMALRVPAVRFKDGASDASQTLTPEPSVYVEADRIKETRTETGGFISVVGAKGDTAQQRAGVTANLNFAPIASSATSAEKGANHGVQGQGLGLQLGMSRDLAWALEKNEISPFLIGDKQDADLDRHYSTPRDMQAEITANRDLWLMRCIETLEPDETGNKNTPDNRLRAAIHLDAFEATIKRLGKDSKYCQYNVNYSMKGRAGAEIDGYRGIQAVALQRGDVQAAEKAQQAIDDILLTKETWRPLMLIVRERARDSTVVGWRNLLRWQKLSNIDGQRTAAQFPPP
;
A
#
# COMPACT_ATOMS: atom_id res chain seq x y z
N MET A 1 -3.80 -35.15 -15.16
CA MET A 1 -3.28 -35.18 -16.55
C MET A 1 -4.18 -35.94 -17.53
N GLN A 2 -4.66 -37.16 -17.22
CA GLN A 2 -5.57 -37.90 -18.12
C GLN A 2 -6.88 -37.14 -18.40
N THR A 3 -7.51 -36.59 -17.36
CA THR A 3 -8.69 -35.71 -17.48
C THR A 3 -8.46 -34.51 -18.41
N ALA A 4 -7.35 -33.79 -18.22
CA ALA A 4 -6.98 -32.67 -19.08
C ALA A 4 -6.83 -33.08 -20.56
N LYS A 5 -6.30 -34.28 -20.84
CA LYS A 5 -6.21 -34.81 -22.21
C LYS A 5 -7.58 -35.09 -22.81
N GLN A 6 -8.55 -35.56 -22.01
CA GLN A 6 -9.92 -35.81 -22.48
C GLN A 6 -10.64 -34.51 -22.85
N VAL A 7 -10.54 -33.49 -21.99
CA VAL A 7 -11.07 -32.14 -22.27
C VAL A 7 -10.43 -31.54 -23.52
N ALA A 8 -9.10 -31.65 -23.64
CA ALA A 8 -8.37 -31.16 -24.80
C ALA A 8 -8.81 -31.84 -26.10
N ARG A 9 -8.96 -33.17 -26.10
CA ARG A 9 -9.45 -33.94 -27.26
C ARG A 9 -10.86 -33.50 -27.67
N SER A 10 -11.79 -33.44 -26.73
CA SER A 10 -13.16 -32.99 -27.04
C SER A 10 -13.22 -31.58 -27.63
N LYS A 11 -12.39 -30.64 -27.12
CA LYS A 11 -12.30 -29.29 -27.68
C LYS A 11 -11.73 -29.25 -29.10
N LEU A 12 -10.82 -30.15 -29.43
CA LEU A 12 -10.24 -30.27 -30.78
C LEU A 12 -11.21 -30.96 -31.75
N ASP A 13 -11.89 -32.00 -31.27
CA ASP A 13 -12.82 -32.83 -32.06
C ASP A 13 -14.17 -32.11 -32.30
N GLY A 14 -14.44 -31.02 -31.58
CA GLY A 14 -15.72 -30.28 -31.67
C GLY A 14 -16.88 -30.99 -30.98
N ASP A 15 -16.59 -32.04 -30.19
CA ASP A 15 -17.58 -32.82 -29.46
C ASP A 15 -18.15 -32.03 -28.27
N GLU A 16 -19.47 -31.97 -28.14
CA GLU A 16 -20.19 -31.41 -26.98
C GLU A 16 -20.20 -32.37 -25.77
N LYS A 17 -19.07 -33.02 -25.45
CA LYS A 17 -19.00 -33.73 -24.16
C LYS A 17 -19.06 -32.71 -23.03
N SER A 18 -20.07 -32.84 -22.16
CA SER A 18 -20.17 -32.07 -20.93
C SER A 18 -19.08 -32.54 -19.97
N PHE A 19 -18.12 -31.67 -19.69
CA PHE A 19 -17.13 -31.84 -18.62
C PHE A 19 -17.53 -31.04 -17.39
N ASP A 20 -17.08 -31.50 -16.23
CA ASP A 20 -17.31 -30.82 -14.96
C ASP A 20 -16.31 -29.67 -14.76
N ASP A 21 -16.57 -28.79 -13.80
CA ASP A 21 -15.70 -27.65 -13.50
C ASP A 21 -14.27 -28.10 -13.12
N VAL A 22 -14.16 -29.21 -12.40
CA VAL A 22 -12.89 -29.83 -11.99
C VAL A 22 -12.09 -30.33 -13.19
N ASP A 23 -12.76 -30.85 -14.21
CA ASP A 23 -12.10 -31.31 -15.43
C ASP A 23 -11.54 -30.11 -16.22
N HIS A 24 -12.30 -29.03 -16.30
CA HIS A 24 -11.85 -27.76 -16.88
C HIS A 24 -10.69 -27.15 -16.08
N ALA A 25 -10.74 -27.20 -14.75
CA ALA A 25 -9.63 -26.77 -13.89
C ALA A 25 -8.36 -27.59 -14.17
N ALA A 26 -8.48 -28.92 -14.33
CA ALA A 26 -7.35 -29.78 -14.66
C ALA A 26 -6.75 -29.46 -16.04
N PHE A 27 -7.60 -29.16 -17.04
CA PHE A 27 -7.16 -28.69 -18.35
C PHE A 27 -6.40 -27.34 -18.24
N ASN A 28 -6.98 -26.38 -17.53
CA ASN A 28 -6.39 -25.06 -17.34
C ASN A 28 -5.12 -25.09 -16.46
N ALA A 29 -5.00 -26.07 -15.55
CA ALA A 29 -3.80 -26.33 -14.78
C ALA A 29 -2.64 -26.76 -15.70
N VAL A 30 -2.88 -27.70 -16.61
CA VAL A 30 -1.89 -28.13 -17.60
C VAL A 30 -1.50 -26.98 -18.53
N ARG A 31 -2.47 -26.16 -18.94
CA ARG A 31 -2.23 -24.93 -19.71
C ARG A 31 -1.29 -23.95 -19.00
N ASN A 32 -1.32 -23.91 -17.66
CA ASN A 32 -0.43 -23.12 -16.81
C ASN A 32 0.92 -23.81 -16.49
N GLY A 33 1.19 -24.97 -17.07
CA GLY A 33 2.42 -25.74 -16.83
C GLY A 33 2.38 -26.67 -15.61
N TYR A 34 1.20 -26.89 -15.02
CA TYR A 34 1.04 -27.80 -13.88
C TYR A 34 0.69 -29.21 -14.34
N PHE A 35 1.64 -30.13 -14.23
CA PHE A 35 1.45 -31.52 -14.65
C PHE A 35 1.02 -32.47 -13.51
N SER A 36 1.15 -32.04 -12.26
CA SER A 36 0.79 -32.81 -11.06
C SER A 36 0.36 -31.89 -9.91
N ASN A 37 -0.64 -32.33 -9.14
CA ASN A 37 -1.13 -31.70 -7.91
C ASN A 37 -0.64 -32.41 -6.62
N ALA A 38 0.29 -33.36 -6.74
CA ALA A 38 0.85 -34.07 -5.60
C ALA A 38 1.60 -33.13 -4.63
N PRO A 39 1.75 -33.50 -3.33
CA PRO A 39 2.51 -32.70 -2.38
C PRO A 39 3.93 -32.38 -2.89
N GLY A 40 4.34 -31.12 -2.72
CA GLY A 40 5.65 -30.63 -3.15
C GLY A 40 5.73 -30.11 -4.59
N THR A 41 4.73 -30.36 -5.45
CA THR A 41 4.69 -29.80 -6.80
C THR A 41 4.42 -28.29 -6.80
N PRO A 42 4.76 -27.55 -7.88
CA PRO A 42 4.43 -26.13 -7.98
C PRO A 42 2.94 -25.84 -7.74
N TYR A 43 2.04 -26.69 -8.26
CA TYR A 43 0.60 -26.58 -8.01
C TYR A 43 0.27 -26.59 -6.52
N ALA A 44 0.78 -27.59 -5.79
CA ALA A 44 0.54 -27.72 -4.35
C ALA A 44 1.12 -26.54 -3.55
N GLN A 45 2.28 -26.02 -3.95
CA GLN A 45 2.90 -24.86 -3.31
C GLN A 45 2.07 -23.58 -3.51
N HIS A 46 1.57 -23.35 -4.73
CA HIS A 46 0.69 -22.23 -5.02
C HIS A 46 -0.63 -22.32 -4.25
N ASP A 47 -1.29 -23.48 -4.28
CA ASP A 47 -2.55 -23.70 -3.57
C ASP A 47 -2.38 -23.49 -2.05
N GLN A 48 -1.29 -24.01 -1.47
CA GLN A 48 -0.97 -23.79 -0.05
C GLN A 48 -0.72 -22.31 0.27
N ARG A 49 -0.02 -21.57 -0.60
CA ARG A 49 0.24 -20.14 -0.40
C ARG A 49 -1.05 -19.32 -0.47
N LEU A 50 -1.95 -19.65 -1.40
CA LEU A 50 -3.25 -19.00 -1.52
C LEU A 50 -4.16 -19.31 -0.32
N LYS A 51 -4.23 -20.58 0.12
CA LYS A 51 -4.94 -20.98 1.36
C LYS A 51 -4.41 -20.23 2.58
N LYS A 52 -3.09 -20.09 2.69
CA LYS A 52 -2.46 -19.31 3.77
C LYS A 52 -2.86 -17.84 3.73
N ALA A 53 -2.94 -17.24 2.54
CA ALA A 53 -3.31 -15.85 2.37
C ALA A 53 -4.77 -15.57 2.76
N THR A 54 -5.70 -16.47 2.41
CA THR A 54 -7.13 -16.27 2.66
C THR A 54 -7.59 -16.76 4.04
N MET A 55 -6.92 -17.75 4.62
CA MET A 55 -7.31 -18.34 5.91
C MET A 55 -6.41 -17.86 7.05
N GLU A 56 -5.11 -18.19 7.02
CA GLU A 56 -4.22 -17.92 8.17
C GLU A 56 -4.02 -16.42 8.42
N TRP A 57 -3.79 -15.62 7.37
CA TRP A 57 -3.55 -14.18 7.54
C TRP A 57 -4.78 -13.42 8.03
N VAL A 58 -5.96 -13.85 7.60
CA VAL A 58 -7.25 -13.31 8.08
C VAL A 58 -7.47 -13.71 9.52
N MET A 59 -7.31 -14.99 9.86
CA MET A 59 -7.44 -15.46 11.26
C MET A 59 -6.49 -14.70 12.20
N ARG A 60 -5.25 -14.43 11.78
CA ARG A 60 -4.30 -13.61 12.55
C ARG A 60 -4.77 -12.16 12.70
N ALA A 61 -5.32 -11.57 11.65
CA ALA A 61 -5.85 -10.21 11.70
C ALA A 61 -7.08 -10.13 12.62
N VAL A 62 -7.99 -11.11 12.56
CA VAL A 62 -9.15 -11.22 13.47
C VAL A 62 -8.67 -11.39 14.91
N ALA A 63 -7.82 -12.38 15.19
CA ALA A 63 -7.34 -12.69 16.53
C ALA A 63 -6.55 -11.54 17.19
N ALA A 64 -5.93 -10.66 16.40
CA ALA A 64 -5.25 -9.47 16.91
C ALA A 64 -6.20 -8.34 17.34
N ASN A 65 -7.47 -8.37 16.89
CA ASN A 65 -8.45 -7.31 17.11
C ASN A 65 -9.67 -7.74 17.95
N THR A 66 -9.88 -9.05 18.18
CA THR A 66 -10.94 -9.54 19.08
C THR A 66 -10.53 -9.36 20.54
N PRO A 67 -11.36 -8.73 21.40
CA PRO A 67 -11.12 -8.67 22.85
C PRO A 67 -11.09 -10.08 23.46
N GLU A 68 -10.29 -10.31 24.51
CA GLU A 68 -10.12 -11.63 25.17
C GLU A 68 -11.41 -12.25 25.73
N GLN A 69 -12.50 -11.50 25.78
CA GLN A 69 -13.83 -11.96 26.20
C GLN A 69 -14.77 -12.02 25.01
N ALA A 70 -14.72 -13.10 24.23
CA ALA A 70 -15.85 -13.73 23.51
C ALA A 70 -15.36 -14.57 22.33
N THR A 71 -15.32 -15.89 22.50
CA THR A 71 -15.93 -16.90 21.61
C THR A 71 -15.37 -18.29 21.94
N ALA A 72 -16.26 -19.23 22.26
CA ALA A 72 -15.95 -20.64 22.53
C ALA A 72 -15.58 -21.44 21.25
N THR A 73 -15.55 -20.80 20.09
CA THR A 73 -15.35 -21.42 18.77
C THR A 73 -14.08 -20.96 18.05
N ALA A 74 -13.24 -20.14 18.67
CA ALA A 74 -11.93 -19.82 18.12
C ALA A 74 -10.99 -21.04 18.23
N PRO A 75 -10.32 -21.48 17.15
CA PRO A 75 -9.42 -22.63 17.19
C PRO A 75 -8.32 -22.42 18.24
N ALA A 76 -8.02 -23.50 18.95
CA ALA A 76 -7.28 -23.57 20.20
C ALA A 76 -6.12 -22.56 20.32
N LYS A 77 -6.18 -21.80 21.42
CA LYS A 77 -5.09 -21.09 22.11
C LYS A 77 -3.73 -21.21 21.40
N SER A 78 -3.45 -20.31 20.46
CA SER A 78 -2.05 -19.99 20.15
C SER A 78 -1.44 -19.50 21.46
N SER A 79 -0.48 -20.25 22.01
CA SER A 79 0.19 -19.90 23.26
C SER A 79 0.58 -18.41 23.24
N LEU A 80 0.29 -17.68 24.33
CA LEU A 80 0.68 -16.28 24.53
C LEU A 80 2.08 -15.92 23.95
N PRO A 81 3.13 -16.76 24.09
CA PRO A 81 4.42 -16.51 23.44
C PRO A 81 4.37 -16.40 21.91
N ARG A 82 3.59 -17.23 21.19
CA ARG A 82 3.46 -17.10 19.71
C ARG A 82 2.80 -15.80 19.30
N ARG A 83 1.85 -15.26 20.10
CA ARG A 83 1.21 -13.94 19.83
C ARG A 83 2.21 -12.78 19.91
N LEU A 84 3.23 -12.95 20.74
CA LEU A 84 4.25 -11.94 20.99
C LEU A 84 5.33 -11.92 19.88
N VAL A 85 5.67 -13.06 19.28
CA VAL A 85 6.70 -13.11 18.21
C VAL A 85 6.17 -12.50 16.88
N PRO A 86 6.67 -11.32 16.44
CA PRO A 86 6.07 -10.60 15.30
C PRO A 86 6.31 -11.26 13.96
N THR A 87 7.41 -12.00 13.84
CA THR A 87 7.78 -12.74 12.63
C THR A 87 6.84 -13.93 12.39
N LEU A 88 6.21 -14.47 13.44
CA LEU A 88 5.26 -15.59 13.35
C LEU A 88 3.82 -15.12 13.05
N ASN A 89 3.43 -13.93 13.50
CA ASN A 89 2.09 -13.37 13.25
C ASN A 89 2.03 -12.38 12.08
N LYS A 90 2.90 -12.56 11.09
CA LYS A 90 2.88 -11.71 9.89
C LYS A 90 1.56 -11.85 9.13
N THR A 91 0.97 -10.70 8.80
CA THR A 91 -0.25 -10.55 8.02
C THR A 91 -0.27 -9.16 7.39
N PRO A 92 -0.61 -9.01 6.10
CA PRO A 92 -0.78 -7.70 5.46
C PRO A 92 -2.11 -7.03 5.83
N PHE A 93 -3.00 -7.71 6.54
CA PHE A 93 -4.38 -7.28 6.80
C PHE A 93 -4.62 -6.74 8.21
N ALA A 94 -3.56 -6.35 8.91
CA ALA A 94 -3.70 -5.70 10.21
C ALA A 94 -4.45 -4.35 10.06
N LYS A 95 -5.26 -3.98 11.07
CA LYS A 95 -6.04 -2.74 11.09
C LYS A 95 -5.23 -1.50 10.67
N SER A 96 -4.07 -1.31 11.29
CA SER A 96 -3.18 -0.18 10.96
C SER A 96 -2.69 -0.19 9.52
N THR A 97 -2.48 -1.39 8.95
CA THR A 97 -2.01 -1.57 7.57
C THR A 97 -3.13 -1.23 6.59
N LEU A 98 -4.37 -1.68 6.84
CA LEU A 98 -5.54 -1.34 6.02
C LEU A 98 -5.84 0.17 6.03
N ASP A 99 -5.86 0.80 7.21
CA ASP A 99 -6.11 2.24 7.33
C ASP A 99 -5.09 3.08 6.55
N ARG A 100 -3.81 2.67 6.58
CA ARG A 100 -2.73 3.31 5.81
C ARG A 100 -2.84 3.02 4.33
N ALA A 101 -3.24 1.80 3.94
CA ALA A 101 -3.47 1.46 2.55
C ALA A 101 -4.55 2.34 1.92
N TYR A 102 -5.62 2.64 2.65
CA TYR A 102 -6.60 3.63 2.20
C TYR A 102 -5.98 5.02 2.02
N SER A 103 -5.23 5.52 3.01
CA SER A 103 -4.63 6.85 2.92
C SER A 103 -3.61 6.98 1.78
N VAL A 104 -2.76 5.98 1.59
CA VAL A 104 -1.79 5.97 0.48
C VAL A 104 -2.51 5.82 -0.85
N GLY A 105 -3.43 4.87 -0.99
CA GLY A 105 -4.18 4.66 -2.22
C GLY A 105 -4.97 5.90 -2.65
N GLU A 106 -5.68 6.54 -1.71
CA GLU A 106 -6.44 7.77 -1.97
C GLU A 106 -5.54 8.97 -2.29
N SER A 107 -4.37 9.08 -1.65
CA SER A 107 -3.39 10.12 -1.99
C SER A 107 -2.87 9.97 -3.42
N MET A 108 -2.87 8.73 -3.94
CA MET A 108 -2.54 8.41 -5.33
C MET A 108 -3.77 8.48 -6.26
N GLY A 109 -4.94 8.88 -5.76
CA GLY A 109 -6.15 9.00 -6.58
C GLY A 109 -6.87 7.68 -6.86
N LEU A 110 -6.45 6.57 -6.23
CA LEU A 110 -7.17 5.30 -6.31
C LEU A 110 -8.51 5.40 -5.58
N GLN A 111 -9.52 4.71 -6.10
CA GLN A 111 -10.79 4.55 -5.40
C GLN A 111 -10.66 3.47 -4.33
N SER A 112 -11.19 3.75 -3.15
CA SER A 112 -11.19 2.86 -2.00
C SER A 112 -12.64 2.65 -1.52
N PRO A 113 -12.92 1.57 -0.77
CA PRO A 113 -14.22 1.40 -0.11
C PRO A 113 -14.54 2.59 0.80
N ARG A 114 -13.51 3.14 1.46
CA ARG A 114 -13.63 4.32 2.34
C ARG A 114 -14.17 5.53 1.57
N LYS A 115 -13.58 5.83 0.42
CA LYS A 115 -13.98 6.95 -0.44
C LYS A 115 -15.36 6.74 -1.07
N GLN A 116 -15.69 5.52 -1.49
CA GLN A 116 -17.03 5.20 -2.01
C GLN A 116 -18.12 5.41 -0.94
N VAL A 117 -17.91 4.91 0.28
CA VAL A 117 -18.87 5.11 1.38
C VAL A 117 -18.93 6.57 1.81
N ASP A 118 -17.80 7.30 1.82
CA ASP A 118 -17.82 8.75 2.07
C ASP A 118 -18.66 9.51 1.04
N GLN A 119 -18.55 9.17 -0.25
CA GLN A 119 -19.38 9.79 -1.31
C GLN A 119 -20.88 9.55 -1.09
N VAL A 120 -21.27 8.32 -0.72
CA VAL A 120 -22.66 7.99 -0.38
C VAL A 120 -23.12 8.76 0.86
N ILE A 121 -22.29 8.85 1.90
CA ILE A 121 -22.58 9.63 3.10
C ILE A 121 -22.79 11.10 2.74
N SER A 122 -21.90 11.70 1.95
CA SER A 122 -22.00 13.11 1.55
C SER A 122 -23.24 13.37 0.69
N ALA A 123 -23.59 12.45 -0.23
CA ALA A 123 -24.83 12.53 -1.01
C ALA A 123 -26.07 12.48 -0.10
N ARG A 124 -26.11 11.56 0.88
CA ARG A 124 -27.20 11.48 1.87
C ARG A 124 -27.29 12.72 2.76
N ILE A 125 -26.15 13.29 3.18
CA ILE A 125 -26.12 14.56 3.92
C ILE A 125 -26.77 15.67 3.07
N SER A 126 -26.41 15.77 1.78
CA SER A 126 -27.00 16.77 0.89
C SER A 126 -28.52 16.60 0.69
N MET A 127 -29.00 15.37 0.51
CA MET A 127 -30.44 15.07 0.39
C MET A 127 -31.21 15.41 1.68
N LEU A 128 -30.65 15.04 2.84
CA LEU A 128 -31.24 15.38 4.14
C LEU A 128 -31.29 16.89 4.36
N GLU A 129 -30.26 17.64 3.96
CA GLU A 129 -30.28 19.10 4.06
C GLU A 129 -31.34 19.75 3.19
N GLU A 130 -31.55 19.24 1.98
CA GLU A 130 -32.62 19.72 1.11
C GLU A 130 -34.00 19.45 1.71
N THR A 131 -34.21 18.23 2.22
CA THR A 131 -35.43 17.84 2.93
C THR A 131 -35.69 18.75 4.14
N LEU A 132 -34.65 18.99 4.95
CA LEU A 132 -34.75 19.85 6.13
C LEU A 132 -34.95 21.33 5.79
N LYS A 133 -34.48 21.82 4.64
CA LYS A 133 -34.78 23.16 4.13
C LYS A 133 -36.26 23.29 3.74
N ASN A 134 -36.81 22.26 3.09
CA ASN A 134 -38.20 22.23 2.65
C ASN A 134 -39.18 22.06 3.85
N ALA A 135 -38.75 21.38 4.91
CA ALA A 135 -39.53 21.17 6.13
C ALA A 135 -39.64 22.40 7.06
N LYS A 136 -38.98 23.53 6.76
CA LYS A 136 -38.97 24.76 7.61
C LYS A 136 -40.37 25.33 7.90
N GLY A 137 -41.38 24.98 7.12
CA GLY A 137 -42.77 25.42 7.30
C GLY A 137 -43.59 24.68 8.36
N ALA A 138 -43.03 23.67 9.06
CA ALA A 138 -43.75 22.88 10.07
C ALA A 138 -43.48 23.38 11.52
N PRO A 139 -44.34 24.23 12.12
CA PRO A 139 -44.08 24.85 13.43
C PRO A 139 -44.01 23.84 14.59
N GLY A 140 -44.71 22.72 14.51
CA GLY A 140 -44.69 21.67 15.54
C GLY A 140 -43.42 20.82 15.59
N LEU A 141 -42.54 20.92 14.58
CA LEU A 141 -41.38 20.04 14.37
C LEU A 141 -40.03 20.78 14.35
N GLN A 142 -40.04 22.05 14.76
CA GLN A 142 -38.85 22.91 14.66
C GLN A 142 -37.67 22.40 15.48
N LEU A 143 -37.93 21.72 16.60
CA LEU A 143 -36.87 21.21 17.48
C LEU A 143 -36.17 20.01 16.84
N GLU A 144 -36.92 19.05 16.30
CA GLU A 144 -36.42 17.87 15.58
C GLU A 144 -35.64 18.29 14.33
N ILE A 145 -36.18 19.23 13.55
CA ILE A 145 -35.53 19.79 12.36
C ILE A 145 -34.21 20.50 12.74
N SER A 146 -34.21 21.30 13.80
CA SER A 146 -32.99 21.99 14.27
C SER A 146 -31.94 21.02 14.80
N ALA A 147 -32.37 19.91 15.39
CA ALA A 147 -31.48 18.90 15.94
C ALA A 147 -30.85 18.01 14.85
N ALA A 148 -31.62 17.65 13.82
CA ALA A 148 -31.09 17.04 12.60
C ALA A 148 -30.05 17.95 11.92
N HIS A 149 -30.34 19.26 11.77
CA HIS A 149 -29.34 20.22 11.26
C HIS A 149 -28.07 20.28 12.12
N ALA A 150 -28.20 20.30 13.45
CA ALA A 150 -27.03 20.33 14.35
C ALA A 150 -26.15 19.07 14.21
N MET A 151 -26.75 17.90 13.93
CA MET A 151 -26.01 16.69 13.60
C MET A 151 -25.26 16.85 12.27
N LEU A 152 -25.94 17.29 11.21
CA LEU A 152 -25.32 17.47 9.89
C LEU A 152 -24.18 18.52 9.93
N ASP A 153 -24.37 19.61 10.67
CA ASP A 153 -23.33 20.63 10.90
C ASP A 153 -22.10 20.05 11.61
N HIS A 154 -22.30 19.17 12.60
CA HIS A 154 -21.20 18.46 13.27
C HIS A 154 -20.46 17.52 12.31
N LEU A 155 -21.18 16.73 11.51
CA LEU A 155 -20.59 15.82 10.54
C LEU A 155 -19.78 16.58 9.48
N LYS A 156 -20.32 17.69 8.95
CA LYS A 156 -19.58 18.58 8.04
C LYS A 156 -18.36 19.22 8.71
N SER A 157 -18.42 19.52 10.01
CA SER A 157 -17.25 20.00 10.75
C SER A 157 -16.15 18.93 10.82
N LEU A 158 -16.51 17.66 10.99
CA LEU A 158 -15.55 16.54 10.95
C LEU A 158 -14.94 16.37 9.56
N GLU A 159 -15.76 16.41 8.51
CA GLU A 159 -15.31 16.32 7.11
C GLU A 159 -14.35 17.47 6.77
N LYS A 160 -14.68 18.72 7.13
CA LYS A 160 -13.80 19.89 6.95
C LYS A 160 -12.46 19.78 7.69
N LYS A 161 -12.39 18.99 8.75
CA LYS A 161 -11.13 18.69 9.48
C LYS A 161 -10.32 17.57 8.81
N GLY A 162 -10.75 17.05 7.66
CA GLY A 162 -10.11 15.94 6.95
C GLY A 162 -10.45 14.58 7.53
N THR A 163 -11.56 14.44 8.27
CA THR A 163 -11.98 13.14 8.81
C THR A 163 -12.89 12.42 7.83
N HIS A 164 -12.54 11.20 7.46
CA HIS A 164 -13.39 10.30 6.66
C HIS A 164 -14.59 9.82 7.49
N LEU A 165 -15.80 10.26 7.13
CA LEU A 165 -17.03 9.98 7.88
C LEU A 165 -17.37 8.49 7.92
N SER A 166 -17.02 7.75 6.87
CA SER A 166 -17.21 6.30 6.75
C SER A 166 -16.47 5.47 7.81
N GLN A 167 -15.40 6.01 8.42
CA GLN A 167 -14.65 5.35 9.50
C GLN A 167 -14.97 5.92 10.89
N VAL A 168 -15.91 6.87 10.99
CA VAL A 168 -16.29 7.50 12.26
C VAL A 168 -17.39 6.70 12.93
N THR A 169 -17.11 6.32 14.17
CA THR A 169 -18.11 5.86 15.13
C THR A 169 -18.41 7.01 16.09
N LEU A 170 -19.68 7.39 16.24
CA LEU A 170 -20.07 8.47 17.14
C LEU A 170 -19.73 8.10 18.59
N LYS A 171 -19.12 9.05 19.31
CA LYS A 171 -18.75 8.91 20.73
C LYS A 171 -19.46 9.98 21.56
N ASN A 172 -19.40 9.84 22.88
CA ASN A 172 -19.99 10.80 23.83
C ASN A 172 -19.52 12.25 23.61
N ARG A 173 -18.27 12.46 23.15
CA ARG A 173 -17.76 13.80 22.80
C ARG A 173 -18.52 14.42 21.63
N ASP A 174 -18.86 13.61 20.63
CA ASP A 174 -19.60 14.02 19.44
C ASP A 174 -21.04 14.39 19.84
N GLY A 175 -21.63 13.62 20.76
CA GLY A 175 -22.90 13.95 21.41
C GLY A 175 -22.91 15.33 22.07
N LYS A 176 -21.86 15.66 22.83
CA LYS A 176 -21.70 16.99 23.46
C LYS A 176 -21.57 18.11 22.42
N SER A 177 -20.82 17.88 21.34
CA SER A 177 -20.68 18.85 20.24
C SER A 177 -22.01 19.10 19.53
N MET A 178 -22.76 18.04 19.20
CA MET A 178 -24.09 18.16 18.60
C MET A 178 -25.06 18.94 19.50
N GLN A 179 -25.04 18.68 20.81
CA GLN A 179 -25.88 19.41 21.78
C GLN A 179 -25.51 20.91 21.87
N SER A 180 -24.22 21.24 21.77
CA SER A 180 -23.75 22.63 21.74
C SER A 180 -24.27 23.37 20.51
N LEU A 181 -24.17 22.74 19.32
CA LEU A 181 -24.68 23.29 18.07
C LEU A 181 -26.20 23.47 18.09
N LEU A 182 -26.93 22.50 18.66
CA LEU A 182 -28.38 22.61 18.84
C LEU A 182 -28.75 23.82 19.72
N LYS A 183 -28.07 23.98 20.86
CA LYS A 183 -28.31 25.14 21.76
C LYS A 183 -28.10 26.47 21.04
N ALA A 184 -27.00 26.58 20.28
CA ALA A 184 -26.71 27.78 19.49
C ALA A 184 -27.82 28.07 18.46
N ARG A 185 -28.31 27.02 17.77
CA ARG A 185 -29.36 27.15 16.75
C ARG A 185 -30.72 27.55 17.33
N VAL A 186 -31.12 26.93 18.44
CA VAL A 186 -32.37 27.29 19.15
C VAL A 186 -32.30 28.73 19.68
N GLN A 187 -31.13 29.15 20.18
CA GLN A 187 -30.94 30.53 20.63
C GLN A 187 -31.01 31.53 19.46
N GLN A 188 -30.44 31.19 18.30
CA GLN A 188 -30.54 32.00 17.08
C GLN A 188 -31.98 32.09 16.55
N GLN A 189 -32.72 30.98 16.56
CA GLN A 189 -34.14 30.96 16.18
C GLN A 189 -35.02 31.80 17.12
N ARG A 190 -34.76 31.73 18.44
CA ARG A 190 -35.44 32.60 19.42
C ARG A 190 -35.11 34.08 19.20
N LEU A 191 -33.85 34.40 18.90
CA LEU A 191 -33.45 35.78 18.58
C LEU A 191 -34.12 36.28 17.30
N SER A 192 -34.34 35.44 16.29
CA SER A 192 -35.12 35.81 15.10
C SER A 192 -36.62 35.93 15.36
N GLN A 193 -37.20 35.14 16.28
CA GLN A 193 -38.61 35.23 16.67
C GLN A 193 -38.90 36.45 17.58
N ILE A 194 -37.91 36.99 18.29
CA ILE A 194 -38.05 38.21 19.11
C ILE A 194 -38.29 39.47 18.26
N TRP A 195 -38.09 39.41 16.93
CA TRP A 195 -38.44 40.49 15.99
C TRP A 195 -39.83 40.39 15.36
N ASP A 196 -40.57 39.30 15.58
CA ASP A 196 -42.01 39.25 15.34
C ASP A 196 -42.74 39.48 16.67
N LYS A 197 -43.80 40.30 16.62
CA LYS A 197 -44.45 40.91 17.79
C LYS A 197 -44.85 39.88 18.87
N PRO A 198 -44.78 40.26 20.16
CA PRO A 198 -45.25 39.39 21.24
C PRO A 198 -46.78 39.27 21.26
N ASP A 199 -47.28 38.05 21.35
CA ASP A 199 -48.68 37.75 21.63
C ASP A 199 -49.05 38.20 23.06
N ALA A 200 -50.30 38.64 23.22
CA ALA A 200 -50.82 39.39 24.36
C ALA A 200 -50.82 38.69 25.75
N ASN A 201 -50.29 37.47 25.88
CA ASN A 201 -50.43 36.67 27.10
C ASN A 201 -49.13 36.36 27.86
N GLY A 202 -47.99 37.00 27.53
CA GLY A 202 -46.86 37.17 28.46
C GLY A 202 -46.24 35.91 29.10
N LYS A 203 -46.56 34.70 28.62
CA LYS A 203 -46.00 33.45 29.13
C LYS A 203 -44.80 33.03 28.28
N ARG A 204 -43.59 33.27 28.80
CA ARG A 204 -42.38 32.61 28.30
C ARG A 204 -42.49 31.12 28.57
N ALA A 205 -42.53 30.31 27.52
CA ALA A 205 -42.40 28.86 27.61
C ALA A 205 -40.99 28.52 28.13
N VAL A 206 -40.90 28.34 29.45
CA VAL A 206 -39.70 27.90 30.15
C VAL A 206 -39.56 26.38 30.00
N ASN A 207 -38.36 25.97 29.63
CA ASN A 207 -37.76 24.65 29.82
C ASN A 207 -38.55 23.41 29.38
N VAL A 208 -38.42 23.06 28.11
CA VAL A 208 -38.40 21.65 27.71
C VAL A 208 -37.36 21.45 26.60
N LEU A 209 -36.07 21.51 26.95
CA LEU A 209 -35.06 20.76 26.20
C LEU A 209 -35.14 19.33 26.74
N HIS A 210 -36.12 18.55 26.27
CA HIS A 210 -36.10 17.11 26.50
C HIS A 210 -34.77 16.55 26.03
N LYS A 211 -34.25 15.53 26.72
CA LYS A 211 -33.10 14.72 26.32
C LYS A 211 -33.23 14.39 24.83
N ALA A 212 -32.56 15.17 23.98
CA ALA A 212 -32.67 14.98 22.56
C ALA A 212 -32.08 13.60 22.22
N GLN A 213 -32.80 12.84 21.39
CA GLN A 213 -32.42 11.51 20.88
C GLN A 213 -30.96 11.44 20.37
N HIS A 214 -30.36 12.58 20.01
CA HIS A 214 -28.95 12.68 19.59
C HIS A 214 -27.93 12.30 20.67
N SER A 215 -28.26 12.46 21.95
CA SER A 215 -27.43 11.91 23.03
C SER A 215 -27.45 10.38 23.05
N GLU A 216 -28.57 9.76 22.64
CA GLU A 216 -28.71 8.31 22.49
C GLU A 216 -28.01 7.78 21.23
N LEU A 217 -28.03 8.53 20.12
CA LEU A 217 -27.26 8.21 18.91
C LEU A 217 -25.74 8.14 19.21
N ALA A 218 -25.23 9.06 20.02
CA ALA A 218 -23.82 9.06 20.43
C ALA A 218 -23.48 7.97 21.44
N ASN A 219 -24.42 7.58 22.31
CA ASN A 219 -24.23 6.53 23.31
C ASN A 219 -24.26 5.11 22.70
N SER A 220 -24.91 4.94 21.56
CA SER A 220 -25.09 3.64 20.89
C SER A 220 -23.92 3.20 19.99
N LYS A 221 -22.83 3.99 19.91
CA LYS A 221 -21.63 3.70 19.10
C LYS A 221 -21.95 3.36 17.65
N LEU A 222 -22.88 4.11 17.06
CA LEU A 222 -23.27 3.95 15.66
C LEU A 222 -22.18 4.45 14.72
N SER A 223 -22.09 3.85 13.53
CA SER A 223 -21.37 4.48 12.41
C SER A 223 -22.13 5.74 11.97
N VAL A 224 -21.44 6.67 11.31
CA VAL A 224 -22.09 7.87 10.75
C VAL A 224 -23.22 7.48 9.78
N TYR A 225 -23.01 6.44 8.97
CA TYR A 225 -24.02 5.93 8.05
C TYR A 225 -25.28 5.45 8.78
N GLU A 226 -25.13 4.64 9.84
CA GLU A 226 -26.25 4.18 10.67
C GLU A 226 -26.97 5.34 11.37
N ALA A 227 -26.23 6.34 11.84
CA ALA A 227 -26.80 7.52 12.48
C ALA A 227 -27.62 8.37 11.48
N ILE A 228 -27.12 8.53 10.25
CA ILE A 228 -27.84 9.21 9.16
C ILE A 228 -29.14 8.48 8.84
N ASN A 229 -29.10 7.16 8.68
CA ASN A 229 -30.30 6.38 8.36
C ASN A 229 -31.36 6.44 9.46
N ARG A 230 -30.96 6.39 10.74
CA ARG A 230 -31.91 6.55 11.85
C ARG A 230 -32.57 7.92 11.88
N VAL A 231 -31.82 8.97 11.54
CA VAL A 231 -32.40 10.32 11.45
C VAL A 231 -33.32 10.43 10.25
N ASP A 232 -32.97 9.84 9.11
CA ASP A 232 -33.83 9.80 7.93
C ASP A 232 -35.15 9.05 8.21
N GLU A 233 -35.08 7.86 8.80
CA GLU A 233 -36.24 7.05 9.23
C GLU A 233 -37.14 7.86 10.18
N HIS A 234 -36.54 8.50 11.21
CA HIS A 234 -37.29 9.31 12.16
C HIS A 234 -37.96 10.53 11.51
N LEU A 235 -37.28 11.19 10.57
CA LEU A 235 -37.86 12.32 9.83
C LEU A 235 -39.02 11.85 8.94
N ARG A 236 -38.96 10.65 8.34
CA ARG A 236 -40.06 10.10 7.53
C ARG A 236 -41.30 9.78 8.37
N GLU A 237 -41.13 9.29 9.59
CA GLU A 237 -42.25 9.02 10.51
C GLU A 237 -43.00 10.29 10.91
N ILE A 238 -42.31 11.43 10.93
CA ILE A 238 -42.81 12.67 11.52
C ILE A 238 -43.24 13.68 10.45
N LEU A 239 -42.60 13.69 9.26
CA LEU A 239 -42.91 14.64 8.19
C LEU A 239 -44.17 14.22 7.40
N PRO A 240 -45.05 15.18 7.03
CA PRO A 240 -46.18 14.92 6.14
C PRO A 240 -45.71 14.34 4.79
N PRO A 241 -46.50 13.48 4.12
CA PRO A 241 -46.12 12.84 2.84
C PRO A 241 -45.61 13.78 1.75
N ALA A 242 -46.11 15.03 1.71
CA ALA A 242 -45.69 16.05 0.75
C ALA A 242 -44.28 16.64 1.02
N LEU A 243 -43.75 16.44 2.23
CA LEU A 243 -42.44 16.91 2.70
C LEU A 243 -41.49 15.75 3.02
N GLN A 244 -41.93 14.51 2.79
CA GLN A 244 -41.07 13.35 2.95
C GLN A 244 -39.92 13.42 1.95
N PRO A 245 -38.72 12.96 2.34
CA PRO A 245 -37.62 12.83 1.40
C PRO A 245 -38.08 11.99 0.21
N ALA A 246 -37.74 12.42 -1.02
CA ALA A 246 -37.98 11.61 -2.20
C ALA A 246 -37.40 10.20 -1.95
N GLN A 247 -38.17 9.15 -2.24
CA GLN A 247 -37.66 7.78 -2.18
C GLN A 247 -36.34 7.75 -2.95
N SER A 248 -35.24 7.53 -2.24
CA SER A 248 -34.00 7.23 -2.93
C SER A 248 -34.27 5.95 -3.71
N VAL A 249 -34.20 6.02 -5.04
CA VAL A 249 -34.32 4.86 -5.93
C VAL A 249 -33.27 3.76 -5.58
N GLU A 250 -32.34 4.05 -4.67
CA GLU A 250 -31.37 3.15 -4.05
C GLU A 250 -31.81 2.56 -2.68
N GLU A 251 -33.09 2.23 -2.48
CA GLU A 251 -33.55 1.55 -1.25
C GLU A 251 -33.16 0.06 -1.18
N VAL A 252 -32.52 -0.46 -2.22
CA VAL A 252 -31.68 -1.65 -2.12
C VAL A 252 -30.23 -1.18 -2.04
N LEU A 253 -29.69 -1.10 -0.82
CA LEU A 253 -28.26 -1.03 -0.64
C LEU A 253 -27.64 -2.20 -1.40
N ASP A 254 -26.85 -1.90 -2.43
CA ASP A 254 -26.03 -2.89 -3.12
C ASP A 254 -25.30 -3.72 -2.05
N GLN A 255 -25.33 -5.05 -2.18
CA GLN A 255 -24.71 -5.96 -1.21
C GLN A 255 -23.25 -5.58 -0.95
N ASP A 256 -22.58 -5.04 -1.97
CA ASP A 256 -21.22 -4.52 -1.88
C ASP A 256 -21.09 -3.30 -0.95
N LEU A 257 -22.03 -2.36 -1.01
CA LEU A 257 -22.02 -1.16 -0.18
C LEU A 257 -22.24 -1.53 1.29
N ASN A 258 -23.15 -2.45 1.57
CA ASN A 258 -23.36 -3.00 2.91
C ASN A 258 -22.11 -3.68 3.47
N ALA A 259 -21.43 -4.51 2.65
CA ALA A 259 -20.18 -5.13 3.03
C ALA A 259 -19.08 -4.09 3.31
N ALA A 260 -18.98 -3.05 2.49
CA ALA A 260 -18.03 -1.96 2.68
C ALA A 260 -18.29 -1.18 3.98
N ILE A 261 -19.56 -0.86 4.28
CA ILE A 261 -19.95 -0.19 5.53
C ILE A 261 -19.58 -1.05 6.74
N LYS A 262 -19.85 -2.36 6.69
CA LYS A 262 -19.48 -3.32 7.77
C LYS A 262 -17.97 -3.34 7.99
N LEU A 263 -17.18 -3.44 6.92
CA LEU A 263 -15.72 -3.44 6.97
C LEU A 263 -15.15 -2.13 7.54
N LEU A 264 -15.70 -0.98 7.14
CA LEU A 264 -15.22 0.33 7.61
C LEU A 264 -15.64 0.63 9.06
N LYS A 265 -16.76 0.08 9.52
CA LYS A 265 -17.18 0.13 10.92
C LYS A 265 -16.21 -0.63 11.83
N THR A 266 -15.82 -1.85 11.45
CA THR A 266 -14.87 -2.67 12.24
C THR A 266 -13.42 -2.20 12.08
N ARG A 267 -13.06 -1.65 10.91
CA ARG A 267 -11.70 -1.23 10.51
C ARG A 267 -10.69 -2.38 10.47
N HIS A 268 -11.15 -3.62 10.45
CA HIS A 268 -10.33 -4.80 10.27
C HIS A 268 -11.16 -5.87 9.55
N LEU A 269 -10.47 -6.82 8.92
CA LEU A 269 -11.14 -7.99 8.37
C LEU A 269 -11.74 -8.79 9.53
N SER A 270 -13.03 -9.08 9.44
CA SER A 270 -13.80 -9.93 10.35
C SER A 270 -13.97 -11.32 9.76
N GLU A 271 -14.03 -11.41 8.43
CA GLU A 271 -14.20 -12.64 7.66
C GLU A 271 -13.37 -12.61 6.38
N LYS A 272 -13.20 -13.77 5.74
CA LYS A 272 -12.39 -13.90 4.52
C LYS A 272 -12.93 -13.06 3.36
N SER A 273 -14.26 -12.95 3.24
CA SER A 273 -14.94 -12.16 2.19
C SER A 273 -14.58 -10.69 2.22
N ASP A 274 -14.17 -10.15 3.37
CA ASP A 274 -13.73 -8.77 3.50
C ASP A 274 -12.47 -8.47 2.66
N ILE A 275 -11.67 -9.48 2.29
CA ILE A 275 -10.57 -9.32 1.33
C ILE A 275 -11.12 -8.82 -0.02
N VAL A 276 -12.20 -9.45 -0.50
CA VAL A 276 -12.84 -9.07 -1.77
C VAL A 276 -13.39 -7.67 -1.65
N THR A 277 -14.13 -7.37 -0.58
CA THR A 277 -14.67 -6.03 -0.30
C THR A 277 -13.58 -4.95 -0.24
N PHE A 278 -12.43 -5.26 0.36
CA PHE A 278 -11.29 -4.33 0.44
C PHE A 278 -10.71 -4.03 -0.95
N PHE A 279 -10.41 -5.07 -1.75
CA PHE A 279 -9.71 -4.90 -3.03
C PHE A 279 -10.62 -4.56 -4.21
N LYS A 280 -11.93 -4.85 -4.13
CA LYS A 280 -12.88 -4.63 -5.22
C LYS A 280 -12.79 -3.24 -5.88
N PRO A 281 -12.88 -2.12 -5.14
CA PRO A 281 -12.76 -0.80 -5.77
C PRO A 281 -11.37 -0.52 -6.32
N PHE A 282 -10.32 -1.01 -5.66
CA PHE A 282 -8.95 -0.89 -6.17
C PHE A 282 -8.77 -1.65 -7.48
N ILE A 283 -9.44 -2.79 -7.66
CA ILE A 283 -9.39 -3.60 -8.88
C ILE A 283 -10.18 -2.90 -9.99
N LEU A 284 -11.44 -2.58 -9.75
CA LEU A 284 -12.36 -2.06 -10.78
C LEU A 284 -11.95 -0.67 -11.30
N GLU A 285 -11.29 0.14 -10.48
CA GLU A 285 -10.89 1.50 -10.82
C GLU A 285 -9.39 1.65 -11.09
N SER A 286 -8.62 0.55 -11.05
CA SER A 286 -7.19 0.57 -11.35
C SER A 286 -6.97 1.06 -12.77
N ARG A 287 -6.03 1.99 -12.96
CA ARG A 287 -5.53 2.41 -14.28
C ARG A 287 -4.16 1.81 -14.55
N LEU A 288 -3.70 1.96 -15.78
CA LEU A 288 -2.40 1.47 -16.20
C LEU A 288 -1.28 2.04 -15.31
N ARG A 289 -0.45 1.12 -14.84
CA ARG A 289 0.69 1.24 -13.93
C ARG A 289 0.35 1.68 -12.50
N ASP A 290 -0.94 1.66 -12.14
CA ASP A 290 -1.32 1.81 -10.74
C ASP A 290 -0.87 0.59 -9.95
N ARG A 291 -0.32 0.85 -8.76
CA ARG A 291 0.17 -0.18 -7.83
C ARG A 291 -0.32 0.11 -6.44
N LEU A 292 -0.76 -0.93 -5.75
CA LEU A 292 -0.97 -0.93 -4.31
C LEU A 292 -0.36 -2.19 -3.72
N ARG A 293 0.63 -2.02 -2.83
CA ARG A 293 1.22 -3.12 -2.06
C ARG A 293 0.96 -2.91 -0.58
N LEU A 294 0.44 -3.93 0.07
CA LEU A 294 0.29 -4.03 1.51
C LEU A 294 1.27 -5.07 2.05
N GLY A 295 2.08 -4.66 3.01
CA GLY A 295 3.07 -5.49 3.67
C GLY A 295 2.91 -5.41 5.18
N GLY A 296 2.89 -6.55 5.85
CA GLY A 296 2.80 -6.61 7.31
C GLY A 296 3.59 -7.77 7.88
N GLY A 297 4.28 -7.52 8.99
CA GLY A 297 5.18 -8.50 9.58
C GLY A 297 5.92 -7.97 10.80
N GLY A 298 7.17 -8.41 10.94
CA GLY A 298 8.00 -7.92 12.03
C GLY A 298 9.46 -8.30 11.91
N THR A 299 10.24 -7.73 12.83
CA THR A 299 11.69 -7.85 12.88
C THR A 299 12.11 -8.36 14.24
N LEU A 300 12.98 -9.36 14.23
CA LEU A 300 13.70 -9.85 15.40
C LEU A 300 15.18 -9.64 15.17
N GLY A 301 15.91 -9.21 16.19
CA GLY A 301 17.35 -9.05 16.08
C GLY A 301 18.02 -8.97 17.42
N VAL A 302 19.34 -9.05 17.36
CA VAL A 302 20.22 -8.84 18.50
C VAL A 302 21.24 -7.81 18.10
N GLY A 303 21.55 -6.90 18.98
CA GLY A 303 22.56 -5.88 18.72
C GLY A 303 23.30 -5.53 19.99
N LEU A 304 24.53 -5.09 19.83
CA LEU A 304 25.22 -4.37 20.88
C LEU A 304 24.59 -2.99 20.95
N PRO A 305 23.99 -2.59 22.10
CA PRO A 305 23.57 -1.21 22.27
C PRO A 305 24.77 -0.28 22.08
N SER A 306 24.52 1.01 21.82
CA SER A 306 25.59 1.99 21.80
C SER A 306 26.21 2.09 23.20
N LEU A 307 27.27 1.34 23.44
CA LEU A 307 28.02 1.36 24.68
C LEU A 307 29.04 2.51 24.61
N PRO A 308 29.16 3.37 25.63
CA PRO A 308 30.32 4.23 25.74
C PRO A 308 31.51 3.32 26.08
N TYR A 309 32.38 3.10 25.09
CA TYR A 309 33.73 2.63 25.37
C TYR A 309 34.51 3.83 25.92
N SER A 310 34.36 4.13 27.21
CA SER A 310 35.11 5.21 27.84
C SER A 310 36.59 4.88 27.88
N LEU A 311 37.45 5.86 27.51
CA LEU A 311 38.74 6.17 28.14
C LEU A 311 39.45 7.42 27.54
N ILE A 312 38.84 8.21 26.63
CA ILE A 312 39.57 9.31 25.95
C ILE A 312 39.34 10.71 26.58
N SER A 313 38.11 11.13 26.90
CA SER A 313 37.81 12.41 27.61
C SER A 313 36.32 12.55 27.97
N PRO A 314 35.92 13.25 29.05
CA PRO A 314 34.51 13.53 29.39
C PRO A 314 33.81 14.48 28.39
N ILE A 315 34.55 15.11 27.48
CA ILE A 315 34.01 16.02 26.46
C ILE A 315 33.69 15.26 25.16
N VAL A 316 34.36 14.12 24.88
CA VAL A 316 34.23 13.37 23.62
C VAL A 316 34.06 11.88 23.90
N SER A 317 32.94 11.33 23.43
CA SER A 317 32.56 9.92 23.62
C SER A 317 32.47 9.20 22.26
N PRO A 318 33.11 8.03 22.08
CA PRO A 318 32.87 7.22 20.90
C PRO A 318 31.47 6.57 20.96
N ILE A 319 30.82 6.49 19.80
CA ILE A 319 29.57 5.77 19.59
C ILE A 319 29.92 4.55 18.74
N PHE A 320 29.63 3.36 19.24
CA PHE A 320 29.69 2.14 18.46
C PHE A 320 28.47 1.28 18.72
N SER A 321 27.79 0.85 17.66
CA SER A 321 26.76 -0.18 17.74
C SER A 321 26.89 -1.14 16.57
N ALA A 322 26.52 -2.39 16.80
CA ALA A 322 26.47 -3.42 15.79
C ALA A 322 25.21 -4.25 16.00
N GLU A 323 24.42 -4.46 14.96
CA GLU A 323 23.14 -5.14 15.02
C GLU A 323 23.03 -6.17 13.90
N LYS A 324 22.47 -7.33 14.22
CA LYS A 324 22.02 -8.31 13.25
C LYS A 324 20.53 -8.57 13.45
N SER A 325 19.75 -8.46 12.39
CA SER A 325 18.31 -8.66 12.44
C SER A 325 17.78 -9.48 11.28
N ARG A 326 16.62 -10.09 11.53
CA ARG A 326 15.82 -10.84 10.58
C ARG A 326 14.41 -10.26 10.58
N SER A 327 13.97 -9.80 9.42
CA SER A 327 12.61 -9.34 9.19
C SER A 327 11.85 -10.36 8.36
N ASP A 328 10.60 -10.61 8.73
CA ASP A 328 9.71 -11.54 8.06
C ASP A 328 8.39 -10.82 7.77
N GLU A 329 8.10 -10.61 6.48
CA GLU A 329 6.93 -9.88 6.00
C GLU A 329 6.03 -10.84 5.19
N ALA A 330 4.72 -10.63 5.28
CA ALA A 330 3.72 -11.16 4.36
C ALA A 330 3.13 -9.98 3.58
N PHE A 331 2.92 -10.16 2.29
CA PHE A 331 2.41 -9.08 1.44
C PHE A 331 1.31 -9.55 0.50
N ALA A 332 0.44 -8.59 0.16
CA ALA A 332 -0.52 -8.66 -0.94
C ALA A 332 -0.28 -7.44 -1.83
N GLN A 333 -0.19 -7.64 -3.14
CA GLN A 333 0.05 -6.55 -4.09
C GLN A 333 -0.88 -6.66 -5.28
N LEU A 334 -1.52 -5.54 -5.59
CA LEU A 334 -2.22 -5.29 -6.84
C LEU A 334 -1.35 -4.39 -7.72
N PHE A 335 -1.21 -4.74 -8.99
CA PHE A 335 -0.49 -3.93 -9.96
C PHE A 335 -1.14 -4.09 -11.34
N MET A 336 -1.29 -3.00 -12.09
CA MET A 336 -1.79 -3.07 -13.46
C MET A 336 -0.67 -2.68 -14.46
N PRO A 337 0.28 -3.58 -14.80
CA PRO A 337 1.26 -3.28 -15.83
C PRO A 337 0.64 -3.07 -17.24
N ILE A 338 1.46 -2.71 -18.24
CA ILE A 338 1.04 -2.64 -19.64
C ILE A 338 0.54 -3.99 -20.13
N LEU A 339 1.19 -5.07 -19.71
CA LEU A 339 0.86 -6.42 -20.12
C LEU A 339 -0.49 -6.90 -19.57
N GLY A 340 -1.07 -6.21 -18.58
CA GLY A 340 -2.37 -6.56 -18.01
C GLY A 340 -2.51 -6.26 -16.53
N MET A 341 -3.23 -7.11 -15.82
CA MET A 341 -3.52 -6.93 -14.41
C MET A 341 -2.94 -8.08 -13.60
N GLU A 342 -2.26 -7.73 -12.51
CA GLU A 342 -1.48 -8.62 -11.68
C GLU A 342 -1.90 -8.52 -10.21
N MET A 343 -2.14 -9.67 -9.59
CA MET A 343 -2.33 -9.77 -8.15
C MET A 343 -1.37 -10.81 -7.58
N SER A 344 -0.57 -10.41 -6.59
CA SER A 344 0.42 -11.31 -5.98
C SER A 344 0.26 -11.40 -4.47
N PHE A 345 0.47 -12.62 -3.97
CA PHE A 345 0.45 -12.92 -2.54
C PHE A 345 1.73 -13.66 -2.18
N GLY A 346 2.45 -13.16 -1.18
CA GLY A 346 3.78 -13.65 -0.91
C GLY A 346 4.32 -13.36 0.47
N LYS A 347 5.58 -13.75 0.63
CA LYS A 347 6.38 -13.44 1.81
C LYS A 347 7.72 -12.89 1.37
N ALA A 348 8.25 -11.98 2.17
CA ALA A 348 9.63 -11.52 2.07
C ALA A 348 10.34 -11.82 3.38
N ARG A 349 11.58 -12.31 3.29
CA ARG A 349 12.49 -12.48 4.41
C ARG A 349 13.70 -11.61 4.15
N THR A 350 14.01 -10.71 5.09
CA THR A 350 15.17 -9.83 5.02
C THR A 350 16.12 -10.14 6.15
N GLU A 351 17.37 -10.41 5.84
CA GLU A 351 18.45 -10.46 6.82
C GLU A 351 19.27 -9.19 6.70
N ALA A 352 19.53 -8.52 7.81
CA ALA A 352 20.21 -7.25 7.84
C ALA A 352 21.31 -7.25 8.90
N ALA A 353 22.45 -6.65 8.55
CA ALA A 353 23.51 -6.30 9.47
C ALA A 353 23.74 -4.79 9.39
N GLU A 354 23.81 -4.14 10.55
CA GLU A 354 24.00 -2.70 10.69
C GLU A 354 25.17 -2.44 11.64
N VAL A 355 26.09 -1.56 11.26
CA VAL A 355 27.17 -1.10 12.12
C VAL A 355 27.16 0.42 12.11
N THR A 356 27.14 1.04 13.29
CA THR A 356 27.24 2.49 13.45
C THR A 356 28.49 2.82 14.24
N ILE A 357 29.28 3.76 13.73
CA ILE A 357 30.50 4.27 14.35
C ILE A 357 30.41 5.78 14.38
N GLY A 358 30.77 6.42 15.48
CA GLY A 358 30.71 7.87 15.56
C GLY A 358 31.38 8.42 16.79
N VAL A 359 31.26 9.73 16.95
CA VAL A 359 31.74 10.48 18.11
C VAL A 359 30.67 11.47 18.53
N ALA A 360 30.43 11.58 19.82
CA ALA A 360 29.60 12.63 20.41
C ALA A 360 30.46 13.52 21.29
N ALA A 361 30.41 14.82 21.05
CA ALA A 361 31.13 15.82 21.81
C ALA A 361 30.16 16.82 22.45
N GLY A 362 30.37 17.20 23.71
CA GLY A 362 29.48 18.14 24.38
C GLY A 362 29.94 18.56 25.76
N SER A 363 29.29 19.61 26.30
CA SER A 363 29.59 20.19 27.61
C SER A 363 28.35 20.23 28.51
N ALA A 364 28.59 20.24 29.81
CA ALA A 364 27.56 20.52 30.81
C ALA A 364 27.29 22.04 30.84
N VAL A 365 26.02 22.42 30.75
CA VAL A 365 25.57 23.83 30.77
C VAL A 365 25.02 24.22 32.15
N ALA A 366 24.48 23.25 32.89
CA ALA A 366 24.07 23.37 34.29
C ALA A 366 24.12 22.00 34.97
N GLU A 367 23.92 21.93 36.29
CA GLU A 367 23.90 20.67 37.03
C GLU A 367 22.82 19.73 36.45
N GLY A 368 23.25 18.57 35.92
CA GLY A 368 22.37 17.60 35.26
C GLY A 368 21.92 17.97 33.83
N VAL A 369 22.42 19.07 33.25
CA VAL A 369 22.03 19.59 31.93
C VAL A 369 23.26 19.61 31.00
N GLY A 370 23.26 18.79 29.95
CA GLY A 370 24.33 18.76 28.95
C GLY A 370 23.80 18.89 27.52
N ILE A 371 24.56 19.57 26.66
CA ILE A 371 24.30 19.64 25.21
C ILE A 371 25.41 18.86 24.51
N GLN A 372 25.04 17.95 23.62
CA GLN A 372 26.00 17.14 22.85
C GLN A 372 25.70 17.21 21.35
N ALA A 373 26.74 17.37 20.53
CA ALA A 373 26.69 17.15 19.09
C ALA A 373 27.27 15.76 18.79
N ALA A 374 26.56 14.94 18.02
CA ALA A 374 26.99 13.61 17.62
C ALA A 374 27.16 13.52 16.10
N LEU A 375 28.32 13.07 15.64
CA LEU A 375 28.57 12.69 14.26
C LEU A 375 28.69 11.16 14.18
N THR A 376 27.86 10.54 13.35
CA THR A 376 27.80 9.08 13.21
C THR A 376 27.83 8.69 11.74
N GLY A 377 28.60 7.66 11.41
CA GLY A 377 28.54 6.91 10.15
C GLY A 377 27.87 5.56 10.40
N ARG A 378 26.90 5.21 9.56
CA ARG A 378 26.18 3.94 9.59
C ARG A 378 26.39 3.19 8.29
N PHE A 379 26.71 1.91 8.40
CA PHE A 379 26.80 0.97 7.29
C PHE A 379 25.76 -0.12 7.49
N THR A 380 24.91 -0.33 6.48
CA THR A 380 23.90 -1.40 6.51
C THR A 380 24.07 -2.31 5.29
N ALA A 381 24.07 -3.61 5.52
CA ALA A 381 23.99 -4.63 4.48
C ALA A 381 22.72 -5.44 4.68
N GLN A 382 21.91 -5.59 3.65
CA GLN A 382 20.64 -6.32 3.72
C GLN A 382 20.49 -7.25 2.53
N GLU A 383 20.01 -8.46 2.78
CA GLU A 383 19.61 -9.40 1.75
C GLU A 383 18.14 -9.76 1.95
N THR A 384 17.33 -9.57 0.91
CA THR A 384 15.90 -9.85 0.93
C THR A 384 15.56 -10.92 -0.09
N GLN A 385 14.95 -11.99 0.38
CA GLN A 385 14.40 -13.06 -0.44
C GLN A 385 12.87 -12.95 -0.44
N THR A 386 12.29 -12.82 -1.62
CA THR A 386 10.87 -12.68 -1.86
C THR A 386 10.36 -13.88 -2.64
N SER A 387 9.25 -14.46 -2.20
CA SER A 387 8.59 -15.57 -2.88
C SER A 387 7.08 -15.36 -2.88
N SER A 388 6.44 -15.43 -4.04
CA SER A 388 5.01 -15.16 -4.18
C SER A 388 4.34 -15.93 -5.32
N THR A 389 3.04 -16.17 -5.15
CA THR A 389 2.16 -16.57 -6.26
C THR A 389 1.66 -15.30 -6.94
N LEU A 390 1.77 -15.22 -8.26
CA LEU A 390 1.24 -14.17 -9.10
C LEU A 390 0.09 -14.71 -9.92
N MET A 391 -1.05 -14.02 -9.91
CA MET A 391 -2.14 -14.22 -10.85
C MET A 391 -2.12 -13.06 -11.84
N ARG A 392 -2.13 -13.36 -13.13
CA ARG A 392 -2.08 -12.36 -14.21
C ARG A 392 -3.19 -12.62 -15.23
N PHE A 393 -3.87 -11.55 -15.64
CA PHE A 393 -4.70 -11.52 -16.84
C PHE A 393 -4.05 -10.61 -17.86
N PHE A 394 -3.98 -11.05 -19.11
CA PHE A 394 -3.37 -10.27 -20.17
C PHE A 394 -4.29 -9.18 -20.67
N ARG A 395 -3.71 -8.03 -20.97
CA ARG A 395 -4.43 -6.91 -21.56
C ARG A 395 -4.79 -7.22 -23.00
N THR A 396 -6.07 -7.09 -23.31
CA THR A 396 -6.53 -6.95 -24.69
C THR A 396 -6.99 -5.51 -24.90
N ARG A 397 -6.60 -4.88 -26.02
CA ARG A 397 -6.95 -3.48 -26.31
C ARG A 397 -8.48 -3.31 -26.22
N HIS A 398 -8.92 -2.25 -25.55
CA HIS A 398 -10.35 -1.93 -25.33
C HIS A 398 -11.15 -2.92 -24.45
N LYS A 399 -10.48 -3.87 -23.78
CA LYS A 399 -11.11 -4.85 -22.87
C LYS A 399 -10.59 -4.74 -21.43
N ASP A 400 -10.21 -3.53 -21.02
CA ASP A 400 -9.65 -3.29 -19.68
C ASP A 400 -10.70 -3.57 -18.58
N ASP A 401 -12.00 -3.32 -18.83
CA ASP A 401 -13.09 -3.63 -17.91
C ASP A 401 -13.30 -5.14 -17.71
N GLU A 402 -13.27 -5.91 -18.81
CA GLU A 402 -13.38 -7.38 -18.78
C GLU A 402 -12.22 -7.98 -17.98
N MET A 403 -11.00 -7.49 -18.20
CA MET A 403 -9.82 -7.90 -17.44
C MET A 403 -9.94 -7.62 -15.93
N ARG A 404 -10.47 -6.44 -15.56
CA ARG A 404 -10.72 -6.07 -14.16
C ARG A 404 -11.80 -6.97 -13.53
N GLY A 405 -12.86 -7.28 -14.27
CA GLY A 405 -13.89 -8.23 -13.86
C GLY A 405 -13.35 -9.65 -13.66
N ASN A 406 -12.48 -10.12 -14.55
CA ASN A 406 -11.82 -11.41 -14.44
C ASN A 406 -10.88 -11.48 -13.23
N MET A 407 -10.12 -10.42 -12.95
CA MET A 407 -9.28 -10.35 -11.74
C MET A 407 -10.13 -10.38 -10.47
N LEU A 408 -11.25 -9.66 -10.44
CA LEU A 408 -12.18 -9.69 -9.31
C LEU A 408 -12.77 -11.10 -9.10
N THR A 409 -13.15 -11.77 -10.18
CA THR A 409 -13.67 -13.14 -10.15
C THR A 409 -12.62 -14.14 -9.70
N ALA A 410 -11.36 -13.97 -10.08
CA ALA A 410 -10.25 -14.77 -9.59
C ALA A 410 -10.01 -14.56 -8.08
N LEU A 411 -10.05 -13.31 -7.60
CA LEU A 411 -9.94 -13.01 -6.17
C LEU A 411 -11.12 -13.59 -5.37
N ASP A 412 -12.34 -13.47 -5.88
CA ASP A 412 -13.53 -14.07 -5.27
C ASP A 412 -13.43 -15.60 -5.22
N SER A 413 -13.00 -16.23 -6.32
CA SER A 413 -12.72 -17.67 -6.38
C SER A 413 -11.65 -18.08 -5.36
N MET A 414 -10.57 -17.31 -5.23
CA MET A 414 -9.51 -17.55 -4.26
C MET A 414 -10.03 -17.50 -2.81
N VAL A 415 -10.89 -16.54 -2.50
CA VAL A 415 -11.36 -16.24 -1.14
C VAL A 415 -12.51 -17.16 -0.71
N ARG A 416 -13.42 -17.48 -1.62
CA ARG A 416 -14.68 -18.17 -1.33
C ARG A 416 -14.76 -19.58 -1.94
N TRP A 417 -13.63 -20.17 -2.36
CA TRP A 417 -13.54 -21.49 -3.00
C TRP A 417 -14.30 -22.63 -2.27
N ASP A 418 -14.41 -22.55 -0.94
CA ASP A 418 -15.05 -23.51 -0.05
C ASP A 418 -16.56 -23.28 0.16
N ILE A 419 -17.11 -22.15 -0.32
CA ILE A 419 -18.54 -21.81 -0.21
C ILE A 419 -19.20 -21.73 -1.60
N ILE A 420 -18.42 -21.37 -2.63
CA ILE A 420 -18.93 -21.29 -3.99
C ILE A 420 -19.18 -22.69 -4.52
N ASP A 421 -20.44 -22.96 -4.87
CA ASP A 421 -20.80 -24.22 -5.51
C ASP A 421 -20.36 -24.20 -6.99
N PRO A 422 -19.78 -25.31 -7.49
CA PRO A 422 -19.40 -25.43 -8.89
C PRO A 422 -20.63 -25.43 -9.79
N GLN A 423 -20.47 -25.03 -11.06
CA GLN A 423 -21.59 -25.12 -12.01
C GLN A 423 -21.93 -26.58 -12.32
N LYS A 424 -20.90 -27.43 -12.45
CA LYS A 424 -21.04 -28.88 -12.61
C LYS A 424 -19.95 -29.64 -11.83
N GLY A 425 -20.33 -30.77 -11.26
CA GLY A 425 -19.41 -31.71 -10.60
C GLY A 425 -19.19 -31.48 -9.11
N GLN A 426 -18.05 -31.94 -8.61
CA GLN A 426 -17.70 -31.92 -7.20
C GLN A 426 -17.17 -30.56 -6.74
N ARG A 427 -17.24 -30.29 -5.44
CA ARG A 427 -16.68 -29.09 -4.81
C ARG A 427 -15.17 -29.00 -5.02
N TYR A 428 -14.68 -27.77 -5.17
CA TYR A 428 -13.25 -27.48 -5.34
C TYR A 428 -12.43 -27.94 -4.12
N ALA A 429 -11.28 -28.56 -4.33
CA ALA A 429 -10.37 -29.00 -3.27
C ALA A 429 -9.47 -27.87 -2.74
N GLY A 430 -9.40 -26.73 -3.45
CA GLY A 430 -8.61 -25.58 -3.04
C GLY A 430 -8.85 -24.34 -3.90
N PRO A 431 -8.30 -23.18 -3.47
CA PRO A 431 -8.42 -21.92 -4.19
C PRO A 431 -7.84 -21.98 -5.60
N LEU A 432 -6.73 -22.70 -5.82
CA LEU A 432 -6.12 -22.75 -7.15
C LEU A 432 -7.03 -23.47 -8.15
N GLU A 433 -7.72 -24.53 -7.71
CA GLU A 433 -8.68 -25.25 -8.54
C GLU A 433 -9.89 -24.39 -8.89
N ALA A 434 -10.46 -23.69 -7.90
CA ALA A 434 -11.58 -22.77 -8.11
C ALA A 434 -11.23 -21.62 -9.06
N ILE A 435 -10.02 -21.05 -8.93
CA ILE A 435 -9.52 -20.01 -9.83
C ILE A 435 -9.42 -20.55 -11.26
N LEU A 436 -8.80 -21.71 -11.45
CA LEU A 436 -8.58 -22.31 -12.77
C LEU A 436 -9.88 -22.82 -13.42
N ALA A 437 -10.86 -23.25 -12.63
CA ALA A 437 -12.19 -23.62 -13.14
C ALA A 437 -12.93 -22.39 -13.69
N ARG A 438 -13.02 -21.32 -12.87
CA ARG A 438 -13.87 -20.15 -13.14
C ARG A 438 -13.21 -19.09 -14.02
N ASN A 439 -11.87 -19.12 -14.16
CA ASN A 439 -11.11 -18.12 -14.90
C ASN A 439 -10.16 -18.81 -15.89
N PRO A 440 -10.67 -19.29 -17.03
CA PRO A 440 -9.88 -20.10 -17.96
C PRO A 440 -8.70 -19.34 -18.55
N GLU A 441 -8.69 -18.01 -18.55
CA GLU A 441 -7.63 -17.18 -19.11
C GLU A 441 -6.49 -16.87 -18.13
N VAL A 442 -6.68 -17.12 -16.84
CA VAL A 442 -5.69 -16.75 -15.81
C VAL A 442 -4.34 -17.43 -16.05
N SER A 443 -3.28 -16.64 -15.92
CA SER A 443 -1.89 -17.11 -15.85
C SER A 443 -1.43 -17.08 -14.41
N VAL A 444 -1.06 -18.22 -13.84
CA VAL A 444 -0.54 -18.33 -12.47
C VAL A 444 0.94 -18.66 -12.53
N SER A 445 1.77 -17.84 -11.90
CA SER A 445 3.22 -18.00 -11.88
C SER A 445 3.81 -17.81 -10.48
N GLN A 446 5.01 -18.35 -10.30
CA GLN A 446 5.84 -18.21 -9.11
C GLN A 446 6.84 -17.09 -9.36
N ILE A 447 6.82 -16.05 -8.53
CA ILE A 447 7.89 -15.05 -8.51
C ILE A 447 8.84 -15.39 -7.36
N ASP A 448 10.11 -15.53 -7.69
CA ASP A 448 11.20 -15.52 -6.72
C ASP A 448 12.14 -14.35 -7.03
N ALA A 449 12.43 -13.55 -6.01
CA ALA A 449 13.29 -12.39 -6.17
C ALA A 449 14.26 -12.26 -5.01
N THR A 450 15.50 -11.90 -5.33
CA THR A 450 16.57 -11.63 -4.38
C THR A 450 17.02 -10.19 -4.55
N SER A 451 17.10 -9.46 -3.44
CA SER A 451 17.56 -8.08 -3.42
C SER A 451 18.69 -7.95 -2.41
N SER A 452 19.83 -7.41 -2.84
CA SER A 452 20.95 -7.05 -1.97
C SER A 452 21.05 -5.53 -1.90
N THR A 453 20.84 -4.99 -0.71
CA THR A 453 20.96 -3.56 -0.42
C THR A 453 22.22 -3.29 0.40
N ARG A 454 23.03 -2.34 -0.06
CA ARG A 454 24.12 -1.77 0.73
C ARG A 454 23.87 -0.29 0.91
N ASN A 455 23.94 0.16 2.15
CA ASN A 455 23.61 1.49 2.59
C ASN A 455 24.79 2.07 3.37
N VAL A 456 25.11 3.33 3.09
CA VAL A 456 26.05 4.12 3.87
C VAL A 456 25.38 5.44 4.20
N ALA A 457 25.30 5.79 5.48
CA ALA A 457 24.70 7.03 5.94
C ALA A 457 25.64 7.77 6.88
N ALA A 458 25.69 9.09 6.77
CA ALA A 458 26.31 9.98 7.74
C ALA A 458 25.23 10.84 8.38
N ARG A 459 25.25 10.96 9.71
CA ARG A 459 24.24 11.71 10.48
C ARG A 459 24.92 12.59 11.51
N MET A 460 24.52 13.86 11.53
CA MET A 460 24.89 14.83 12.55
C MET A 460 23.66 15.16 13.39
N ALA A 461 23.70 14.85 14.68
CA ALA A 461 22.59 15.04 15.61
C ALA A 461 22.97 16.00 16.74
N LEU A 462 22.01 16.78 17.20
CA LEU A 462 22.13 17.61 18.41
C LEU A 462 21.27 16.98 19.49
N ARG A 463 21.86 16.64 20.62
CA ARG A 463 21.18 16.10 21.80
C ARG A 463 21.06 17.21 22.82
N VAL A 464 19.82 17.60 23.09
CA VAL A 464 19.44 18.69 24.00
C VAL A 464 19.02 18.06 25.33
N PRO A 465 19.19 18.73 26.48
CA PRO A 465 19.00 18.16 27.81
C PRO A 465 17.73 17.33 28.00
N ALA A 466 17.91 16.23 28.74
CA ALA A 466 16.87 15.36 29.24
C ALA A 466 15.98 16.08 30.26
N VAL A 467 14.66 16.08 30.09
CA VAL A 467 13.75 16.37 31.22
C VAL A 467 13.87 15.19 32.19
N ARG A 468 14.34 15.47 33.41
CA ARG A 468 14.55 14.47 34.44
C ARG A 468 13.37 14.42 35.40
N PHE A 469 12.70 13.28 35.48
CA PHE A 469 11.68 13.06 36.52
C PHE A 469 12.37 12.40 37.72
N LYS A 470 12.40 13.08 38.87
CA LYS A 470 12.91 12.50 40.13
C LYS A 470 11.87 11.55 40.68
N ASP A 471 12.26 10.32 40.98
CA ASP A 471 11.56 9.49 41.96
C ASP A 471 12.36 9.53 43.26
N GLY A 472 11.71 9.86 44.37
CA GLY A 472 12.36 9.95 45.67
C GLY A 472 12.98 8.61 46.05
N ALA A 473 14.25 8.65 46.49
CA ALA A 473 15.01 7.57 47.13
C ALA A 473 15.75 6.53 46.25
N SER A 474 15.91 6.70 44.92
CA SER A 474 16.83 5.84 44.13
C SER A 474 17.68 6.60 43.12
N ASP A 475 18.89 6.09 42.81
CA ASP A 475 19.81 6.62 41.78
C ASP A 475 19.28 6.46 40.34
N ALA A 476 18.14 5.79 40.16
CA ALA A 476 17.48 5.67 38.86
C ALA A 476 16.67 6.93 38.55
N SER A 477 16.85 7.50 37.37
CA SER A 477 16.08 8.66 36.92
C SER A 477 15.46 8.45 35.55
N GLN A 478 14.29 9.04 35.31
CA GLN A 478 13.65 8.99 34.00
C GLN A 478 14.10 10.18 33.17
N THR A 479 14.44 9.99 31.89
CA THR A 479 14.92 11.06 31.00
C THR A 479 14.09 11.16 29.72
N LEU A 480 13.86 12.39 29.25
CA LEU A 480 13.24 12.68 27.95
C LEU A 480 14.11 13.64 27.13
N THR A 481 14.71 13.14 26.04
CA THR A 481 15.74 13.83 25.26
C THR A 481 15.28 14.04 23.81
N PRO A 482 15.08 15.29 23.35
CA PRO A 482 14.90 15.58 21.94
C PRO A 482 16.26 15.56 21.21
N GLU A 483 16.27 14.98 20.01
CA GLU A 483 17.44 14.78 19.16
C GLU A 483 17.10 15.13 17.70
N PRO A 484 17.10 16.41 17.33
CA PRO A 484 17.11 16.83 15.93
C PRO A 484 18.43 16.41 15.25
N SER A 485 18.37 16.04 13.98
CA SER A 485 19.55 15.68 13.19
C SER A 485 19.39 16.04 11.72
N VAL A 486 20.53 16.13 11.03
CA VAL A 486 20.61 16.06 9.56
C VAL A 486 21.29 14.76 9.16
N TYR A 487 20.95 14.22 7.99
CA TYR A 487 21.59 13.02 7.45
C TYR A 487 21.83 13.16 5.95
N VAL A 488 22.83 12.43 5.49
CA VAL A 488 23.08 12.10 4.09
C VAL A 488 23.21 10.57 3.99
N GLU A 489 22.58 9.98 3.00
CA GLU A 489 22.46 8.54 2.83
C GLU A 489 22.70 8.16 1.37
N ALA A 490 23.47 7.11 1.14
CA ALA A 490 23.74 6.54 -0.17
C ALA A 490 23.45 5.04 -0.15
N ASP A 491 22.58 4.60 -1.05
CA ASP A 491 22.11 3.24 -1.21
C ASP A 491 22.50 2.68 -2.57
N ARG A 492 22.90 1.41 -2.59
CA ARG A 492 22.95 0.60 -3.81
C ARG A 492 22.15 -0.67 -3.61
N ILE A 493 21.15 -0.89 -4.47
CA ILE A 493 20.25 -2.03 -4.44
C ILE A 493 20.44 -2.81 -5.73
N LYS A 494 20.82 -4.09 -5.60
CA LYS A 494 20.87 -5.02 -6.72
C LYS A 494 19.73 -6.02 -6.57
N GLU A 495 18.86 -6.06 -7.56
CA GLU A 495 17.68 -6.94 -7.58
C GLU A 495 17.85 -7.97 -8.70
N THR A 496 17.50 -9.20 -8.41
CA THR A 496 17.30 -10.23 -9.43
C THR A 496 15.95 -10.89 -9.22
N ARG A 497 15.19 -11.06 -10.30
CA ARG A 497 13.86 -11.66 -10.29
C ARG A 497 13.76 -12.77 -11.32
N THR A 498 13.16 -13.86 -10.91
CA THR A 498 12.73 -14.95 -11.78
C THR A 498 11.23 -15.15 -11.61
N GLU A 499 10.56 -15.46 -12.71
CA GLU A 499 9.16 -15.84 -12.76
C GLU A 499 9.05 -17.17 -13.50
N THR A 500 8.47 -18.17 -12.84
CA THR A 500 8.35 -19.55 -13.35
C THR A 500 6.90 -20.02 -13.36
N GLY A 501 6.51 -20.78 -14.38
CA GLY A 501 5.12 -21.19 -14.59
C GLY A 501 4.24 -20.12 -15.25
N GLY A 502 3.02 -20.50 -15.65
CA GLY A 502 2.14 -19.63 -16.41
C GLY A 502 2.59 -19.41 -17.86
N PHE A 503 1.96 -18.45 -18.55
CA PHE A 503 2.24 -18.14 -19.96
C PHE A 503 3.46 -17.24 -20.18
N ILE A 504 3.88 -16.53 -19.14
CA ILE A 504 5.06 -15.69 -19.17
C ILE A 504 6.04 -16.18 -18.12
N SER A 505 7.27 -16.42 -18.56
CA SER A 505 8.40 -16.63 -17.66
C SER A 505 9.38 -15.49 -17.81
N VAL A 506 9.86 -14.99 -16.68
CA VAL A 506 10.90 -13.96 -16.60
C VAL A 506 12.14 -14.66 -16.08
N VAL A 507 13.23 -14.67 -16.86
CA VAL A 507 14.44 -15.41 -16.48
C VAL A 507 15.59 -14.43 -16.29
N GLY A 508 15.90 -14.13 -15.03
CA GLY A 508 17.06 -13.30 -14.70
C GLY A 508 16.85 -11.83 -15.00
N ALA A 509 15.67 -11.29 -14.70
CA ALA A 509 15.49 -9.84 -14.64
C ALA A 509 16.45 -9.27 -13.59
N LYS A 510 17.20 -8.24 -13.97
CA LYS A 510 18.25 -7.63 -13.16
C LYS A 510 17.98 -6.13 -13.03
N GLY A 511 18.04 -5.62 -11.81
CA GLY A 511 17.98 -4.20 -11.51
C GLY A 511 19.20 -3.76 -10.71
N ASP A 512 19.77 -2.60 -11.05
CA ASP A 512 20.74 -1.89 -10.22
C ASP A 512 20.21 -0.49 -9.95
N THR A 513 20.05 -0.18 -8.68
CA THR A 513 19.52 1.11 -8.22
C THR A 513 20.55 1.78 -7.34
N ALA A 514 21.00 2.96 -7.74
CA ALA A 514 21.77 3.87 -6.90
C ALA A 514 20.83 4.97 -6.41
N GLN A 515 20.77 5.18 -5.10
CA GLN A 515 19.96 6.25 -4.52
C GLN A 515 20.79 7.05 -3.53
N GLN A 516 20.63 8.37 -3.56
CA GLN A 516 21.22 9.29 -2.59
C GLN A 516 20.11 10.13 -1.98
N ARG A 517 20.17 10.38 -0.67
CA ARG A 517 19.19 11.18 0.07
C ARG A 517 19.88 12.09 1.05
N ALA A 518 19.31 13.26 1.27
CA ALA A 518 19.70 14.16 2.35
C ALA A 518 18.44 14.70 3.01
N GLY A 519 18.43 14.77 4.34
CA GLY A 519 17.23 15.13 5.06
C GLY A 519 17.46 15.55 6.51
N VAL A 520 16.36 15.84 7.18
CA VAL A 520 16.30 16.18 8.59
C VAL A 520 15.49 15.13 9.34
N THR A 521 15.86 14.84 10.58
CA THR A 521 15.04 14.04 11.49
C THR A 521 14.87 14.75 12.82
N ALA A 522 13.75 14.47 13.49
CA ALA A 522 13.48 14.88 14.85
C ALA A 522 13.10 13.64 15.64
N ASN A 523 13.97 13.24 16.56
CA ASN A 523 13.74 12.10 17.45
C ASN A 523 13.47 12.58 18.87
N LEU A 524 12.64 11.83 19.59
CA LEU A 524 12.36 12.01 21.01
C LEU A 524 12.65 10.68 21.70
N ASN A 525 13.66 10.67 22.56
CA ASN A 525 14.14 9.48 23.26
C ASN A 525 13.68 9.56 24.72
N PHE A 526 12.90 8.58 25.19
CA PHE A 526 12.41 8.48 26.57
C PHE A 526 13.03 7.26 27.26
N ALA A 527 13.85 7.44 28.30
CA ALA A 527 14.42 6.35 29.07
C ALA A 527 13.82 6.28 30.49
N PRO A 528 13.01 5.26 30.82
CA PRO A 528 12.42 5.06 32.15
C PRO A 528 13.44 4.66 33.24
N ILE A 529 14.56 4.07 32.88
CA ILE A 529 15.66 3.81 33.82
C ILE A 529 16.88 4.39 33.17
N ALA A 530 17.33 5.54 33.66
CA ALA A 530 18.64 6.09 33.35
C ALA A 530 19.56 6.00 34.57
N SER A 531 20.71 5.35 34.43
CA SER A 531 21.74 5.33 35.47
C SER A 531 22.29 6.75 35.62
N SER A 532 22.13 7.32 36.81
CA SER A 532 22.76 8.58 37.15
C SER A 532 24.26 8.47 37.02
N ALA A 533 24.85 9.33 36.22
CA ALA A 533 26.18 9.77 36.53
C ALA A 533 26.11 10.82 37.64
N THR A 534 27.08 10.78 38.55
CA THR A 534 27.26 11.71 39.66
C THR A 534 27.16 13.17 39.23
N SER A 535 26.53 14.01 40.07
CA SER A 535 26.39 15.45 39.84
C SER A 535 27.75 16.09 39.55
N ALA A 536 27.87 16.73 38.38
CA ALA A 536 29.00 17.61 38.09
C ALA A 536 28.77 18.95 38.79
N GLU A 537 29.69 19.33 39.68
CA GLU A 537 29.69 20.64 40.33
C GLU A 537 29.78 21.79 39.30
N LYS A 538 29.27 22.96 39.68
CA LYS A 538 29.29 24.19 38.88
C LYS A 538 30.76 24.58 38.57
N GLY A 539 31.19 24.43 37.32
CA GLY A 539 32.59 24.68 36.89
C GLY A 539 33.45 23.43 36.67
N ALA A 540 32.90 22.22 36.82
CA ALA A 540 33.61 20.99 36.53
C ALA A 540 33.81 20.79 35.01
N ASN A 541 35.04 20.45 34.60
CA ASN A 541 35.40 20.07 33.21
C ASN A 541 34.82 18.72 32.76
N HIS A 542 33.83 18.18 33.47
CA HIS A 542 33.37 16.80 33.35
C HIS A 542 31.86 16.78 33.10
N GLY A 543 31.45 16.44 31.88
CA GLY A 543 30.09 16.01 31.57
C GLY A 543 30.04 14.48 31.55
N VAL A 544 29.05 13.85 32.16
CA VAL A 544 28.96 12.39 32.19
C VAL A 544 27.63 11.93 31.58
N GLN A 545 27.73 10.91 30.73
CA GLN A 545 26.64 10.41 29.89
C GLN A 545 25.79 9.40 30.66
N GLY A 546 24.56 9.77 31.02
CA GLY A 546 23.58 8.82 31.56
C GLY A 546 23.09 7.85 30.49
N GLN A 547 23.16 6.55 30.77
CA GLN A 547 22.55 5.50 29.94
C GLN A 547 21.14 5.22 30.40
N GLY A 548 20.21 4.96 29.48
CA GLY A 548 18.94 4.36 29.86
C GLY A 548 18.25 3.54 28.78
N LEU A 549 17.41 2.59 29.21
CA LEU A 549 16.63 1.69 28.34
C LEU A 549 15.51 2.47 27.64
N GLY A 550 15.83 3.17 26.55
CA GLY A 550 14.92 4.13 25.94
C GLY A 550 13.90 3.60 24.93
N LEU A 551 12.70 4.19 24.94
CA LEU A 551 11.76 4.23 23.82
C LEU A 551 12.11 5.43 22.92
N GLN A 552 12.09 5.23 21.60
CA GLN A 552 12.35 6.30 20.63
C GLN A 552 11.13 6.53 19.75
N LEU A 553 10.71 7.79 19.63
CA LEU A 553 9.73 8.26 18.65
C LEU A 553 10.44 9.20 17.68
N GLY A 554 10.27 9.00 16.37
CA GLY A 554 11.00 9.77 15.38
C GLY A 554 10.16 10.15 14.17
N MET A 555 10.42 11.33 13.63
CA MET A 555 9.93 11.78 12.33
C MET A 555 11.13 12.16 11.46
N SER A 556 11.10 11.79 10.18
CA SER A 556 12.11 12.18 9.19
C SER A 556 11.47 12.83 7.98
N ARG A 557 12.22 13.72 7.33
CA ARG A 557 11.83 14.35 6.08
C ARG A 557 13.04 14.44 5.16
N ASP A 558 12.96 13.78 4.01
CA ASP A 558 13.90 13.95 2.91
C ASP A 558 13.76 15.39 2.35
N LEU A 559 14.88 16.09 2.25
CA LEU A 559 14.97 17.44 1.67
C LEU A 559 15.44 17.39 0.22
N ALA A 560 16.33 16.46 -0.09
CA ALA A 560 16.82 16.19 -1.43
C ALA A 560 17.01 14.68 -1.62
N TRP A 561 16.78 14.20 -2.83
CA TRP A 561 17.08 12.83 -3.21
C TRP A 561 17.46 12.76 -4.69
N ALA A 562 18.34 11.82 -5.02
CA ALA A 562 18.69 11.47 -6.38
C ALA A 562 18.55 9.95 -6.53
N LEU A 563 18.00 9.51 -7.65
CA LEU A 563 17.80 8.10 -7.96
C LEU A 563 18.19 7.84 -9.41
N GLU A 564 19.04 6.85 -9.58
CA GLU A 564 19.32 6.23 -10.86
C GLU A 564 19.00 4.74 -10.73
N LYS A 565 18.06 4.24 -11.52
CA LYS A 565 17.74 2.81 -11.57
C LYS A 565 17.78 2.33 -13.01
N ASN A 566 18.61 1.33 -13.25
CA ASN A 566 18.70 0.64 -14.53
C ASN A 566 18.20 -0.79 -14.34
N GLU A 567 17.23 -1.20 -15.15
CA GLU A 567 16.62 -2.52 -15.06
C GLU A 567 16.50 -3.14 -16.46
N ILE A 568 16.88 -4.40 -16.56
CA ILE A 568 16.66 -5.22 -17.75
C ILE A 568 15.79 -6.41 -17.37
N SER A 569 14.68 -6.56 -18.09
CA SER A 569 13.68 -7.59 -17.84
C SER A 569 13.51 -8.45 -19.09
N PRO A 570 14.31 -9.51 -19.26
CA PRO A 570 14.08 -10.49 -20.30
C PRO A 570 12.92 -11.41 -19.90
N PHE A 571 11.96 -11.58 -20.81
CA PHE A 571 10.79 -12.43 -20.61
C PHE A 571 10.48 -13.23 -21.87
N LEU A 572 9.76 -14.34 -21.67
CA LEU A 572 9.24 -15.19 -22.73
C LEU A 572 7.73 -15.09 -22.74
N ILE A 573 7.13 -14.89 -23.91
CA ILE A 573 5.67 -14.95 -24.11
C ILE A 573 5.40 -16.05 -25.13
N GLY A 574 4.84 -17.18 -24.69
CA GLY A 574 4.58 -18.31 -25.59
C GLY A 574 5.82 -18.72 -26.39
N ASP A 575 6.94 -18.90 -25.68
CA ASP A 575 8.27 -19.27 -26.19
C ASP A 575 8.99 -18.24 -27.07
N LYS A 576 8.43 -17.04 -27.27
CA LYS A 576 9.12 -15.95 -27.97
C LYS A 576 9.86 -15.06 -26.98
N GLN A 577 11.14 -14.82 -27.23
CA GLN A 577 11.94 -13.92 -26.40
C GLN A 577 11.66 -12.45 -26.68
N ASP A 578 11.40 -11.72 -25.60
CA ASP A 578 11.29 -10.27 -25.59
C ASP A 578 11.97 -9.71 -24.32
N ALA A 579 12.25 -8.42 -24.30
CA ALA A 579 12.86 -7.79 -23.14
C ALA A 579 12.53 -6.30 -23.07
N ASP A 580 12.41 -5.81 -21.85
CA ASP A 580 12.31 -4.38 -21.56
C ASP A 580 13.60 -3.89 -20.90
N LEU A 581 14.07 -2.72 -21.33
CA LEU A 581 15.14 -1.95 -20.71
C LEU A 581 14.54 -0.67 -20.12
N ASP A 582 14.47 -0.63 -18.80
CA ASP A 582 13.91 0.48 -18.04
C ASP A 582 15.03 1.31 -17.39
N ARG A 583 15.00 2.63 -17.63
CA ARG A 583 15.86 3.60 -16.94
C ARG A 583 15.00 4.54 -16.14
N HIS A 584 15.30 4.72 -14.87
CA HIS A 584 14.57 5.64 -14.01
C HIS A 584 15.47 6.71 -13.43
N TYR A 585 14.97 7.93 -13.48
CA TYR A 585 15.61 9.14 -12.97
C TYR A 585 14.74 9.80 -11.91
N SER A 586 15.36 10.59 -11.04
CA SER A 586 14.69 11.42 -10.04
C SER A 586 14.38 12.84 -10.54
N THR A 587 14.98 13.29 -11.64
CA THR A 587 14.84 14.67 -12.11
C THR A 587 14.23 14.77 -13.51
N PRO A 588 13.46 15.84 -13.79
CA PRO A 588 12.93 16.10 -15.12
C PRO A 588 14.04 16.40 -16.14
N ARG A 589 15.19 16.90 -15.67
CA ARG A 589 16.33 17.28 -16.53
C ARG A 589 16.90 16.08 -17.27
N ASP A 590 17.03 14.95 -16.58
CA ASP A 590 17.62 13.73 -17.16
C ASP A 590 16.72 13.15 -18.26
N MET A 591 15.40 13.12 -18.02
CA MET A 591 14.43 12.69 -19.03
C MET A 591 14.39 13.66 -20.23
N GLN A 592 14.50 14.98 -20.00
CA GLN A 592 14.57 15.96 -21.10
C GLN A 592 15.83 15.81 -21.94
N ALA A 593 16.96 15.49 -21.32
CA ALA A 593 18.19 15.21 -22.04
C ALA A 593 18.03 13.98 -22.95
N GLU A 594 17.37 12.92 -22.46
CA GLU A 594 17.07 11.72 -23.24
C GLU A 594 16.10 12.00 -24.41
N ILE A 595 15.05 12.79 -24.15
CA ILE A 595 14.10 13.23 -25.19
C ILE A 595 14.83 14.02 -26.26
N THR A 596 15.69 14.96 -25.87
CA THR A 596 16.44 15.81 -26.80
C THR A 596 17.41 14.98 -27.65
N ALA A 597 18.15 14.07 -27.02
CA ALA A 597 19.14 13.24 -27.72
C ALA A 597 18.52 12.23 -28.70
N ASN A 598 17.27 11.82 -28.49
CA ASN A 598 16.61 10.78 -29.29
C ASN A 598 15.24 11.23 -29.84
N ARG A 599 15.05 12.55 -30.05
CA ARG A 599 13.73 13.15 -30.35
C ARG A 599 13.03 12.48 -31.52
N ASP A 600 13.75 12.27 -32.62
CA ASP A 600 13.19 11.67 -33.83
C ASP A 600 12.68 10.25 -33.59
N LEU A 601 13.37 9.47 -32.77
CA LEU A 601 12.95 8.10 -32.43
C LEU A 601 11.67 8.12 -31.58
N TRP A 602 11.54 9.07 -30.66
CA TRP A 602 10.31 9.25 -29.87
C TRP A 602 9.13 9.72 -30.71
N LEU A 603 9.35 10.63 -31.66
CA LEU A 603 8.32 11.08 -32.60
C LEU A 603 7.85 9.92 -33.50
N MET A 604 8.78 9.16 -34.07
CA MET A 604 8.46 7.96 -34.86
C MET A 604 7.67 6.95 -34.03
N ARG A 605 8.07 6.73 -32.77
CA ARG A 605 7.33 5.85 -31.85
C ARG A 605 5.89 6.35 -31.62
N CYS A 606 5.68 7.66 -31.48
CA CYS A 606 4.34 8.21 -31.35
C CYS A 606 3.51 8.02 -32.63
N ILE A 607 4.11 8.22 -33.80
CA ILE A 607 3.45 8.01 -35.09
C ILE A 607 2.94 6.56 -35.22
N GLU A 608 3.71 5.57 -34.75
CA GLU A 608 3.27 4.16 -34.74
C GLU A 608 1.98 3.93 -33.94
N THR A 609 1.72 4.75 -32.91
CA THR A 609 0.53 4.65 -32.05
C THR A 609 -0.68 5.42 -32.58
N LEU A 610 -0.48 6.36 -33.51
CA LEU A 610 -1.57 7.12 -34.11
C LEU A 610 -2.36 6.28 -35.12
N GLU A 611 -3.59 6.71 -35.39
CA GLU A 611 -4.43 6.10 -36.42
C GLU A 611 -3.82 6.32 -37.82
N PRO A 612 -3.87 5.31 -38.69
CA PRO A 612 -3.41 5.44 -40.07
C PRO A 612 -4.35 6.34 -40.89
N ASP A 613 -3.85 6.83 -42.02
CA ASP A 613 -4.68 7.47 -43.04
C ASP A 613 -5.53 6.44 -43.83
N GLU A 614 -6.32 6.92 -44.78
CA GLU A 614 -7.18 6.08 -45.64
C GLU A 614 -6.39 5.05 -46.47
N THR A 615 -5.07 5.26 -46.66
CA THR A 615 -4.17 4.33 -47.37
C THR A 615 -3.50 3.32 -46.44
N GLY A 616 -3.76 3.38 -45.13
CA GLY A 616 -3.11 2.56 -44.12
C GLY A 616 -1.74 3.10 -43.69
N ASN A 617 -1.29 4.25 -44.21
CA ASN A 617 -0.01 4.84 -43.86
C ASN A 617 -0.13 5.68 -42.59
N LYS A 618 0.72 5.38 -41.60
CA LYS A 618 0.79 6.17 -40.37
C LYS A 618 1.71 7.38 -40.49
N ASN A 619 2.74 7.30 -41.35
CA ASN A 619 3.77 8.32 -41.45
C ASN A 619 3.39 9.45 -42.43
N THR A 620 2.38 10.22 -42.05
CA THR A 620 1.86 11.37 -42.81
C THR A 620 2.36 12.69 -42.23
N PRO A 621 2.34 13.80 -42.99
CA PRO A 621 2.65 15.13 -42.45
C PRO A 621 1.79 15.51 -41.24
N ASP A 622 0.51 15.16 -41.26
CA ASP A 622 -0.42 15.47 -40.15
C ASP A 622 -0.07 14.67 -38.89
N ASN A 623 0.19 13.36 -39.02
CA ASN A 623 0.59 12.55 -37.87
C ASN A 623 1.96 12.95 -37.31
N ARG A 624 2.90 13.42 -38.15
CA ARG A 624 4.16 14.00 -37.68
C ARG A 624 3.93 15.26 -36.85
N LEU A 625 3.04 16.15 -37.30
CA LEU A 625 2.67 17.35 -36.56
C LEU A 625 1.98 17.00 -35.23
N ARG A 626 1.03 16.07 -35.24
CA ARG A 626 0.36 15.59 -34.00
C ARG A 626 1.35 14.99 -33.02
N ALA A 627 2.27 14.14 -33.49
CA ALA A 627 3.31 13.55 -32.66
C ALA A 627 4.20 14.62 -32.00
N ALA A 628 4.58 15.66 -32.75
CA ALA A 628 5.34 16.79 -32.22
C ALA A 628 4.55 17.56 -31.14
N ILE A 629 3.27 17.87 -31.40
CA ILE A 629 2.38 18.54 -30.45
C ILE A 629 2.25 17.71 -29.16
N HIS A 630 2.06 16.39 -29.27
CA HIS A 630 1.98 15.51 -28.11
C HIS A 630 3.28 15.47 -27.30
N LEU A 631 4.43 15.46 -27.98
CA LEU A 631 5.73 15.47 -27.31
C LEU A 631 5.96 16.80 -26.58
N ASP A 632 5.67 17.93 -27.23
CA ASP A 632 5.82 19.26 -26.62
C ASP A 632 4.89 19.43 -25.40
N ALA A 633 3.65 18.95 -25.49
CA ALA A 633 2.72 18.92 -24.37
C ALA A 633 3.21 18.04 -23.20
N PHE A 634 3.84 16.91 -23.51
CA PHE A 634 4.45 16.04 -22.52
C PHE A 634 5.66 16.71 -21.85
N GLU A 635 6.55 17.36 -22.62
CA GLU A 635 7.69 18.11 -22.09
C GLU A 635 7.25 19.28 -21.18
N ALA A 636 6.19 20.00 -21.55
CA ALA A 636 5.59 21.03 -20.71
C ALA A 636 5.04 20.43 -19.40
N THR A 637 4.40 19.27 -19.47
CA THR A 637 3.87 18.55 -18.31
C THR A 637 4.98 18.10 -17.37
N ILE A 638 6.09 17.57 -17.90
CA ILE A 638 7.29 17.21 -17.12
C ILE A 638 7.83 18.42 -16.35
N LYS A 639 7.96 19.57 -17.03
CA LYS A 639 8.46 20.81 -16.40
C LYS A 639 7.57 21.27 -15.26
N ARG A 640 6.25 21.14 -15.40
CA ARG A 640 5.27 21.47 -14.35
C ARG A 640 5.37 20.48 -13.19
N LEU A 641 5.34 19.17 -13.47
CA LEU A 641 5.42 18.12 -12.44
C LEU A 641 6.71 18.21 -11.62
N GLY A 642 7.84 18.59 -12.23
CA GLY A 642 9.10 18.80 -11.52
C GLY A 642 9.08 19.97 -10.52
N LYS A 643 8.12 20.91 -10.64
CA LYS A 643 7.91 22.00 -9.67
C LYS A 643 6.90 21.60 -8.59
N ASP A 644 5.84 20.94 -9.00
CA ASP A 644 4.66 20.70 -8.14
C ASP A 644 4.81 19.44 -7.27
N SER A 645 5.51 18.41 -7.76
CA SER A 645 5.60 17.10 -7.10
C SER A 645 7.04 16.69 -6.81
N LYS A 646 7.34 16.47 -5.52
CA LYS A 646 8.69 16.14 -5.02
C LYS A 646 9.03 14.64 -5.06
N TYR A 647 8.07 13.80 -5.46
CA TYR A 647 8.16 12.33 -5.43
C TYR A 647 7.92 11.70 -6.81
N CYS A 648 8.11 12.49 -7.87
CA CYS A 648 8.07 11.99 -9.23
C CYS A 648 9.29 11.13 -9.54
N GLN A 649 9.04 10.00 -10.21
CA GLN A 649 10.05 9.15 -10.83
C GLN A 649 9.84 9.19 -12.33
N TYR A 650 10.90 9.49 -13.06
CA TYR A 650 10.89 9.66 -14.51
C TYR A 650 11.46 8.38 -15.15
N ASN A 651 10.60 7.54 -15.72
CA ASN A 651 10.96 6.29 -16.38
C ASN A 651 11.05 6.49 -17.90
N VAL A 652 12.18 6.10 -18.47
CA VAL A 652 12.40 5.92 -19.91
C VAL A 652 12.46 4.41 -20.18
N ASN A 653 11.51 3.92 -20.96
CA ASN A 653 11.39 2.51 -21.28
C ASN A 653 11.70 2.25 -22.76
N TYR A 654 12.55 1.26 -22.99
CA TYR A 654 12.85 0.69 -24.29
C TYR A 654 12.40 -0.77 -24.34
N SER A 655 11.92 -1.19 -25.50
CA SER A 655 11.61 -2.60 -25.78
C SER A 655 12.64 -3.18 -26.73
N MET A 656 12.85 -4.49 -26.65
CA MET A 656 13.72 -5.19 -27.58
C MET A 656 13.08 -5.25 -28.97
N LYS A 657 13.93 -5.15 -30.01
CA LYS A 657 13.49 -5.38 -31.39
C LYS A 657 13.33 -6.87 -31.65
N GLY A 658 12.27 -7.27 -32.36
CA GLY A 658 11.96 -8.68 -32.62
C GLY A 658 13.10 -9.49 -33.27
N ARG A 659 13.94 -8.86 -34.10
CA ARG A 659 15.13 -9.51 -34.68
C ARG A 659 16.11 -9.99 -33.60
N ALA A 660 16.40 -9.16 -32.60
CA ALA A 660 17.33 -9.51 -31.53
C ALA A 660 16.77 -10.64 -30.66
N GLY A 661 15.44 -10.67 -30.46
CA GLY A 661 14.78 -11.81 -29.78
C GLY A 661 15.05 -13.14 -30.47
N ALA A 662 14.88 -13.19 -31.79
CA ALA A 662 15.16 -14.41 -32.57
C ALA A 662 16.64 -14.84 -32.50
N GLU A 663 17.58 -13.90 -32.51
CA GLU A 663 19.01 -14.20 -32.36
C GLU A 663 19.32 -14.76 -30.96
N ILE A 664 18.75 -14.18 -29.90
CA ILE A 664 18.87 -14.68 -28.53
C ILE A 664 18.29 -16.08 -28.38
N ASP A 665 17.12 -16.35 -28.98
CA ASP A 665 16.50 -17.68 -28.98
C ASP A 665 17.42 -18.73 -29.62
N GLY A 666 18.10 -18.37 -30.71
CA GLY A 666 19.12 -19.22 -31.34
C GLY A 666 20.26 -19.57 -30.40
N TYR A 667 20.86 -18.57 -29.73
CA TYR A 667 21.95 -18.81 -28.78
C TYR A 667 21.49 -19.58 -27.54
N ARG A 668 20.27 -19.37 -27.05
CA ARG A 668 19.72 -20.18 -25.95
C ARG A 668 19.54 -21.63 -26.34
N GLY A 669 19.09 -21.91 -27.57
CA GLY A 669 19.03 -23.26 -28.11
C GLY A 669 20.41 -23.93 -28.12
N ILE A 670 21.44 -23.21 -28.58
CA ILE A 670 22.84 -23.68 -28.57
C ILE A 670 23.31 -23.96 -27.15
N GLN A 671 23.06 -23.04 -26.21
CA GLN A 671 23.41 -23.19 -24.81
C GLN A 671 22.76 -24.44 -24.19
N ALA A 672 21.46 -24.64 -24.41
CA ALA A 672 20.72 -25.77 -23.87
C ALA A 672 21.27 -27.11 -24.40
N VAL A 673 21.54 -27.19 -25.72
CA VAL A 673 22.12 -28.39 -26.34
C VAL A 673 23.55 -28.63 -25.86
N ALA A 674 24.36 -27.58 -25.69
CA ALA A 674 25.71 -27.68 -25.16
C ALA A 674 25.72 -28.22 -23.73
N LEU A 675 24.85 -27.70 -22.87
CA LEU A 675 24.68 -28.20 -21.50
C LEU A 675 24.24 -29.67 -21.46
N GLN A 676 23.32 -30.09 -22.33
CA GLN A 676 22.90 -31.49 -22.44
C GLN A 676 24.05 -32.42 -22.87
N ARG A 677 25.01 -31.90 -23.65
CA ARG A 677 26.22 -32.63 -24.09
C ARG A 677 27.37 -32.54 -23.09
N GLY A 678 27.22 -31.80 -22.00
CA GLY A 678 28.30 -31.54 -21.03
C GLY A 678 29.37 -30.55 -21.53
N ASP A 679 29.13 -29.86 -22.65
CA ASP A 679 30.05 -28.86 -23.20
C ASP A 679 29.81 -27.49 -22.54
N VAL A 680 30.45 -27.31 -21.38
CA VAL A 680 30.33 -26.08 -20.58
C VAL A 680 30.91 -24.87 -21.32
N GLN A 681 31.96 -25.04 -22.12
CA GLN A 681 32.60 -23.93 -22.83
C GLN A 681 31.69 -23.39 -23.94
N ALA A 682 31.04 -24.26 -24.72
CA ALA A 682 30.08 -23.81 -25.73
C ALA A 682 28.86 -23.14 -25.09
N ALA A 683 28.40 -23.65 -23.94
CA ALA A 683 27.31 -23.03 -23.19
C ALA A 683 27.67 -21.63 -22.68
N GLU A 684 28.89 -21.42 -22.19
CA GLU A 684 29.39 -20.11 -21.77
C GLU A 684 29.54 -19.13 -22.94
N LYS A 685 30.08 -19.57 -24.08
CA LYS A 685 30.18 -18.73 -25.29
C LYS A 685 28.81 -18.28 -25.79
N ALA A 686 27.83 -19.18 -25.79
CA ALA A 686 26.46 -18.85 -26.17
C ALA A 686 25.85 -17.82 -25.21
N GLN A 687 26.11 -17.95 -23.89
CA GLN A 687 25.67 -16.95 -22.91
C GLN A 687 26.33 -15.58 -23.14
N GLN A 688 27.63 -15.55 -23.42
CA GLN A 688 28.36 -14.32 -23.71
C GLN A 688 27.78 -13.60 -24.94
N ALA A 689 27.46 -14.34 -26.01
CA ALA A 689 26.83 -13.77 -27.19
C ALA A 689 25.45 -13.16 -26.89
N ILE A 690 24.65 -13.79 -26.02
CA ILE A 690 23.37 -13.22 -25.56
C ILE A 690 23.61 -11.91 -24.81
N ASP A 691 24.57 -11.89 -23.89
CA ASP A 691 24.89 -10.69 -23.11
C ASP A 691 25.38 -9.55 -24.02
N ASP A 692 26.21 -9.84 -25.03
CA ASP A 692 26.69 -8.87 -26.02
C ASP A 692 25.53 -8.25 -26.84
N ILE A 693 24.56 -9.06 -27.27
CA ILE A 693 23.35 -8.58 -27.95
C ILE A 693 22.56 -7.65 -27.03
N LEU A 694 22.37 -8.01 -25.76
CA LEU A 694 21.61 -7.19 -24.80
C LEU A 694 22.31 -5.86 -24.47
N LEU A 695 23.65 -5.81 -24.53
CA LEU A 695 24.43 -4.59 -24.30
C LEU A 695 24.46 -3.63 -25.51
N THR A 696 24.10 -4.12 -26.69
CA THR A 696 24.13 -3.35 -27.94
C THR A 696 22.95 -2.36 -28.02
N LYS A 697 23.19 -1.09 -28.37
CA LYS A 697 22.14 -0.04 -28.37
C LYS A 697 21.07 -0.33 -29.44
N GLU A 698 21.46 -0.87 -30.57
CA GLU A 698 20.62 -1.16 -31.73
C GLU A 698 19.57 -2.24 -31.43
N THR A 699 19.79 -3.07 -30.41
CA THR A 699 18.84 -4.08 -29.89
C THR A 699 17.56 -3.44 -29.38
N TRP A 700 17.64 -2.20 -28.89
CA TRP A 700 16.58 -1.51 -28.19
C TRP A 700 15.87 -0.50 -29.09
N ARG A 701 14.55 -0.34 -28.90
CA ARG A 701 13.75 0.72 -29.52
C ARG A 701 12.92 1.45 -28.47
N PRO A 702 12.67 2.75 -28.61
CA PRO A 702 11.84 3.48 -27.64
C PRO A 702 10.46 2.84 -27.53
N LEU A 703 10.01 2.57 -26.31
CA LEU A 703 8.66 2.06 -26.06
C LEU A 703 7.78 3.19 -25.53
N MET A 704 8.12 3.74 -24.36
CA MET A 704 7.37 4.82 -23.69
C MET A 704 8.24 5.65 -22.72
N LEU A 705 7.80 6.88 -22.47
CA LEU A 705 8.25 7.76 -21.40
C LEU A 705 7.12 7.86 -20.37
N ILE A 706 7.44 7.74 -19.08
CA ILE A 706 6.43 7.69 -18.02
C ILE A 706 6.91 8.53 -16.83
N VAL A 707 6.06 9.43 -16.34
CA VAL A 707 6.25 10.10 -15.06
C VAL A 707 5.32 9.45 -14.05
N ARG A 708 5.89 8.89 -12.99
CA ARG A 708 5.17 8.18 -11.92
C ARG A 708 5.26 8.96 -10.64
N GLU A 709 4.16 9.05 -9.91
CA GLU A 709 4.19 9.48 -8.52
C GLU A 709 4.14 8.26 -7.62
N ARG A 710 5.02 8.24 -6.62
CA ARG A 710 5.14 7.14 -5.68
C ARG A 710 4.96 7.65 -4.27
N ALA A 711 4.12 6.95 -3.51
CA ALA A 711 3.93 7.18 -2.09
C ALA A 711 4.28 5.91 -1.33
N ARG A 712 5.18 6.03 -0.36
CA ARG A 712 5.56 4.93 0.52
C ARG A 712 5.34 5.34 1.96
N ASP A 713 4.59 4.51 2.69
CA ASP A 713 4.42 4.65 4.13
C ASP A 713 4.97 3.39 4.80
N SER A 714 5.99 3.56 5.62
CA SER A 714 6.59 2.49 6.40
C SER A 714 6.53 2.86 7.87
N THR A 715 6.03 1.94 8.69
CA THR A 715 5.99 2.13 10.13
C THR A 715 6.53 0.92 10.85
N VAL A 716 7.36 1.22 11.83
CA VAL A 716 8.00 0.26 12.72
C VAL A 716 7.62 0.62 14.14
N VAL A 717 7.05 -0.33 14.88
CA VAL A 717 6.69 -0.14 16.30
C VAL A 717 7.24 -1.29 17.10
N GLY A 718 8.02 -1.00 18.14
CA GLY A 718 8.50 -1.99 19.08
C GLY A 718 9.82 -1.58 19.72
N TRP A 719 10.45 -2.55 20.37
CA TRP A 719 11.69 -2.33 21.12
C TRP A 719 12.92 -2.54 20.23
N ARG A 720 13.90 -1.65 20.34
CA ARG A 720 15.21 -1.76 19.69
C ARG A 720 16.29 -1.35 20.67
N ASN A 721 16.92 -2.33 21.30
CA ASN A 721 18.07 -2.14 22.17
C ASN A 721 19.00 -3.36 21.99
N LEU A 722 19.40 -4.05 23.07
CA LEU A 722 20.09 -5.33 23.00
C LEU A 722 19.29 -6.35 22.17
N LEU A 723 17.99 -6.41 22.43
CA LEU A 723 17.03 -7.16 21.64
C LEU A 723 16.27 -6.19 20.74
N ARG A 724 16.12 -6.57 19.48
CA ARG A 724 15.21 -5.92 18.54
C ARG A 724 13.96 -6.78 18.41
N TRP A 725 12.83 -6.18 18.74
CA TRP A 725 11.53 -6.81 18.68
C TRP A 725 10.52 -5.79 18.18
N GLN A 726 10.25 -5.82 16.87
CA GLN A 726 9.45 -4.80 16.20
C GLN A 726 8.38 -5.41 15.31
N LYS A 727 7.24 -4.72 15.21
CA LYS A 727 6.21 -4.92 14.21
C LYS A 727 6.43 -3.96 13.05
N LEU A 728 6.21 -4.45 11.83
CA LEU A 728 6.42 -3.72 10.59
C LEU A 728 5.11 -3.65 9.81
N SER A 729 4.80 -2.46 9.29
CA SER A 729 3.76 -2.24 8.30
C SER A 729 4.33 -1.39 7.16
N ASN A 730 4.22 -1.89 5.94
CA ASN A 730 4.74 -1.26 4.74
C ASN A 730 3.63 -1.14 3.71
N ILE A 731 3.35 0.08 3.27
CA ILE A 731 2.43 0.36 2.18
C ILE A 731 3.20 1.09 1.07
N ASP A 732 3.00 0.66 -0.16
CA ASP A 732 3.56 1.30 -1.35
C ASP A 732 2.44 1.53 -2.36
N GLY A 733 2.31 2.77 -2.80
CA GLY A 733 1.34 3.23 -3.78
C GLY A 733 2.06 3.87 -4.95
N GLN A 734 1.57 3.63 -6.16
CA GLN A 734 2.12 4.22 -7.38
C GLN A 734 0.99 4.61 -8.31
N ARG A 735 1.12 5.74 -8.99
CA ARG A 735 0.26 6.16 -10.10
C ARG A 735 1.05 6.72 -11.28
N THR A 736 0.48 6.68 -12.46
CA THR A 736 1.01 7.39 -13.64
C THR A 736 0.49 8.83 -13.66
N ALA A 737 1.40 9.80 -13.56
CA ALA A 737 1.07 11.21 -13.65
C ALA A 737 1.09 11.73 -15.10
N ALA A 738 2.01 11.21 -15.93
CA ALA A 738 2.08 11.52 -17.36
C ALA A 738 2.70 10.37 -18.14
N GLN A 739 2.35 10.25 -19.41
CA GLN A 739 2.87 9.21 -20.31
C GLN A 739 3.01 9.75 -21.74
N PHE A 740 4.03 9.28 -22.45
CA PHE A 740 4.20 9.47 -23.89
C PHE A 740 4.69 8.17 -24.56
N PRO A 741 4.18 7.76 -25.73
CA PRO A 741 3.00 8.32 -26.40
C PRO A 741 1.74 8.27 -25.51
N PRO A 742 0.76 9.16 -25.75
CA PRO A 742 -0.49 9.14 -25.00
C PRO A 742 -1.20 7.78 -25.15
N PRO A 743 -1.89 7.29 -24.10
CA PRO A 743 -2.50 5.96 -24.05
C PRO A 743 -3.66 5.74 -25.01
#